data_AF-A0A395RJA4-F1
#
_entry.id   AF-A0A395RJA4-F1
#
_cell.length_a   1.000
_cell.length_b   1.000
_cell.length_c   1.000
_cell.angle_alpha   90.00
_cell.angle_beta   90.00
_cell.angle_gamma   90.00
#
_symmetry.space_group_name_H-M   'P 1'
#
loop_
_entity.id
_entity.type
_entity.pdbx_description
1 polymer ?
#
loop_
_entity_poly.entity_id
_entity_poly.type
_entity_poly.pdbx_seq_one_letter_code
_entity_poly.pdbx_strand_id
1 'polypeptide(L)'
;MKARIEAHAWVQRQEKKREFERLKDTHNMWIGKYYASAGCNMYTREEDGIPVSYHSHTCLRCGYLDNANSLQIDMHEWPLPQDDLEAQSTVFEFSVPVIFSKWRDSTLYFINDVLLSRPSETHYPQSSHPLRKYSSLSEYFRTDKGHRVHLLSETKPNIIDHPRRLYVHNCTESDVCVNNGLRYQYFDESQGWFLKEFLTTESISHLCTFSLPSRAHDLRRFLMRTWRNPEGTTPNEVVASQSTCPEYRSLSEYKALAELPYGYNIQWQSILNQLAMPRIDINKMETALFLLQMSFQAGPRSLAATRCTHTRLGDREFGQAMLGHLAKGVSRIRENWEPYTTLCSFTFLASRVLSQVPRDLAIPFVDLVDECRAVAYRWLAIVLERAQATTDEVHRRGLLGVVLNVALAFVGSFNIEDCFLAKVLEYSDRASILLECSVIIHNNAPVQISADDPLQTALFGRWRHTMHRARDVIVRQNALGNSCFNIAVKRCWPAFAPVSTWALDDETCRWLQTTTHEGLQVHLDTLTGELLVNGSPIARLPREYERHDSYKRLFGGLVLEVMPSNLPGMRFCTTQLFQGNTIHFAMQDHDLLIRLEANSSRVDLIPLRTIRGLLPHSFVDGYAHWYYASTDIVELRPLSDPWAKNSSNLFLSRLGEVWTLRKGTLYIHVPRLQLDFFIKAGESIIRPRQFRGMHIDQDHDFGLPVRMLIVPEGHVQFQRASGKVNAAVAYGTAQRVQNYRIDKLLRRLVANTKLESKLFLAYIHALTSFCLPDPFLGRTGTEESIRLLGSASVRAPGPLSTTEQDRLQTIASLSPVRDFYPKHERVMQQVSWSSNLGFLAQDDRFYTIAKGIIDRSTEVGFLYPDIDRPGELSQNTIQLVERAIIRKARQCVSGYCAEDFSVQHDVIYQSRDNGFSDRATRAAEMAVRAYRGHASLLQPVSAELPNHLYTLLSHGTIPFPRTVPPEDDLLYDSKWLSSPTTFLSAYWCQLHQAFQNNHTWLNKFKLIVWIATVAYSSKYDQQITQALLSIALSSSISTVSLPSQISYDLSEGYEVVKTKLGSIVDSAALSFDETPAAHLIIQVGNLPSVAL
;
A
#
# COMPACT_ATOMS: atom_id res chain seq x y z
N MET A 1 -11.29 28.77 -57.99
CA MET A 1 -12.64 28.20 -57.77
C MET A 1 -13.64 29.32 -57.52
N LYS A 2 -13.46 30.15 -56.48
CA LYS A 2 -14.22 31.39 -56.19
C LYS A 2 -14.65 32.19 -57.44
N ALA A 3 -13.71 32.67 -58.24
CA ALA A 3 -13.99 33.44 -59.47
C ALA A 3 -14.90 32.72 -60.50
N ARG A 4 -14.93 31.37 -60.54
CA ARG A 4 -15.87 30.62 -61.41
C ARG A 4 -17.30 30.66 -60.86
N ILE A 5 -17.44 30.52 -59.54
CA ILE A 5 -18.73 30.62 -58.83
C ILE A 5 -19.29 32.03 -58.99
N GLU A 6 -18.46 33.06 -58.78
CA GLU A 6 -18.85 34.46 -58.91
C GLU A 6 -19.21 34.85 -60.34
N ALA A 7 -18.46 34.37 -61.35
CA ALA A 7 -18.81 34.60 -62.75
C ALA A 7 -20.16 33.94 -63.13
N HIS A 8 -20.40 32.71 -62.68
CA HIS A 8 -21.68 32.02 -62.91
C HIS A 8 -22.84 32.72 -62.20
N ALA A 9 -22.66 33.09 -60.93
CA ALA A 9 -23.63 33.86 -60.15
C ALA A 9 -23.92 35.23 -60.76
N TRP A 10 -22.90 35.91 -61.31
CA TRP A 10 -23.08 37.18 -62.01
C TRP A 10 -23.95 37.01 -63.25
N VAL A 11 -23.72 36.00 -64.09
CA VAL A 11 -24.57 35.73 -65.26
C VAL A 11 -26.01 35.47 -64.84
N GLN A 12 -26.24 34.56 -63.88
CA GLN A 12 -27.59 34.28 -63.35
C GLN A 12 -28.27 35.53 -62.79
N ARG A 13 -27.53 36.38 -62.07
CA ARG A 13 -28.05 37.65 -61.53
C ARG A 13 -28.43 38.63 -62.64
N GLN A 14 -27.62 38.75 -63.71
CA GLN A 14 -27.98 39.59 -64.86
C GLN A 14 -29.19 39.06 -65.63
N GLU A 15 -29.32 37.73 -65.78
CA GLU A 15 -30.51 37.09 -66.35
C GLU A 15 -31.75 37.37 -65.50
N LYS A 16 -31.64 37.30 -64.17
CA LYS A 16 -32.73 37.59 -63.24
C LYS A 16 -33.15 39.07 -63.24
N LYS A 17 -32.20 40.01 -63.36
CA LYS A 17 -32.49 41.44 -63.59
C LYS A 17 -33.30 41.63 -64.87
N ARG A 18 -32.88 41.04 -66.00
CA ARG A 18 -33.62 41.10 -67.28
C ARG A 18 -34.99 40.41 -67.23
N GLU A 19 -35.15 39.36 -66.42
CA GLU A 19 -36.45 38.76 -66.14
C GLU A 19 -37.34 39.72 -65.36
N PHE A 20 -36.82 40.35 -64.31
CA PHE A 20 -37.53 41.34 -63.52
C PHE A 20 -37.95 42.57 -64.35
N GLU A 21 -37.05 43.13 -65.16
CA GLU A 21 -37.33 44.22 -66.09
C GLU A 21 -38.47 43.85 -67.05
N ARG A 22 -38.38 42.70 -67.74
CA ARG A 22 -39.44 42.21 -68.64
C ARG A 22 -40.78 42.01 -67.93
N LEU A 23 -40.77 41.51 -66.69
CA LEU A 23 -41.99 41.36 -65.89
C LEU A 23 -42.53 42.72 -65.40
N LYS A 24 -41.67 43.70 -65.10
CA LYS A 24 -42.07 45.07 -64.75
C LYS A 24 -42.64 45.81 -65.95
N ASP A 25 -42.09 45.63 -67.15
CA ASP A 25 -42.66 46.15 -68.39
C ASP A 25 -44.00 45.49 -68.72
N THR A 26 -44.11 44.16 -68.51
CA THR A 26 -45.38 43.43 -68.68
C THR A 26 -46.43 43.91 -67.66
N HIS A 27 -46.04 44.12 -66.40
CA HIS A 27 -46.87 44.74 -65.37
C HIS A 27 -47.33 46.14 -65.79
N ASN A 28 -46.41 47.01 -66.22
CA ASN A 28 -46.69 48.37 -66.64
C ASN A 28 -47.58 48.41 -67.89
N MET A 29 -47.43 47.46 -68.82
CA MET A 29 -48.36 47.26 -69.95
C MET A 29 -49.76 46.89 -69.48
N TRP A 30 -49.91 45.94 -68.55
CA TRP A 30 -51.23 45.56 -68.01
C TRP A 30 -51.88 46.71 -67.24
N ILE A 31 -51.12 47.43 -66.41
CA ILE A 31 -51.59 48.64 -65.70
C ILE A 31 -51.96 49.75 -66.69
N GLY A 32 -51.19 49.95 -67.77
CA GLY A 32 -51.53 50.86 -68.86
C GLY A 32 -52.86 50.51 -69.53
N LYS A 33 -53.09 49.21 -69.83
CA LYS A 33 -54.37 48.71 -70.35
C LYS A 33 -55.52 48.88 -69.35
N TYR A 34 -55.27 48.71 -68.05
CA TYR A 34 -56.25 48.94 -66.98
C TYR A 34 -56.71 50.41 -66.92
N TYR A 35 -55.77 51.37 -67.03
CA TYR A 35 -56.09 52.80 -67.05
C TYR A 35 -56.71 53.25 -68.39
N ALA A 36 -56.31 52.67 -69.51
CA ALA A 36 -56.89 52.96 -70.83
C ALA A 36 -58.28 52.35 -71.05
N SER A 37 -58.70 51.40 -70.22
CA SER A 37 -60.03 50.78 -70.30
C SER A 37 -61.10 51.69 -69.70
N ALA A 38 -62.02 52.18 -70.55
CA ALA A 38 -62.97 53.26 -70.25
C ALA A 38 -64.06 52.94 -69.18
N GLY A 39 -64.00 51.79 -68.52
CA GLY A 39 -64.94 51.41 -67.48
C GLY A 39 -64.77 49.96 -67.05
N CYS A 40 -65.40 49.61 -65.94
CA CYS A 40 -65.61 48.21 -65.59
C CYS A 40 -66.82 47.67 -66.37
N ASN A 41 -66.73 46.45 -66.92
CA ASN A 41 -67.88 45.83 -67.56
C ASN A 41 -68.94 45.54 -66.49
N MET A 42 -70.02 46.32 -66.52
CA MET A 42 -71.21 46.09 -65.71
C MET A 42 -72.27 45.44 -66.60
N TYR A 43 -73.01 44.49 -66.05
CA TYR A 43 -74.21 43.95 -66.67
C TYR A 43 -75.39 44.23 -65.75
N THR A 44 -76.47 44.76 -66.31
CA THR A 44 -77.68 45.02 -65.55
C THR A 44 -78.53 43.76 -65.51
N ARG A 45 -78.96 43.36 -64.32
CA ARG A 45 -79.94 42.30 -64.11
C ARG A 45 -81.15 42.93 -63.42
N GLU A 46 -82.35 42.64 -63.91
CA GLU A 46 -83.56 42.95 -63.14
C GLU A 46 -83.64 42.00 -61.96
N GLU A 47 -83.68 42.57 -60.75
CA GLU A 47 -84.03 41.88 -59.52
C GLU A 47 -85.14 42.69 -58.85
N ASP A 48 -86.24 42.02 -58.51
CA ASP A 48 -87.46 42.60 -57.92
C ASP A 48 -88.03 43.84 -58.64
N GLY A 49 -87.92 43.88 -59.98
CA GLY A 49 -88.43 44.97 -60.82
C GLY A 49 -87.58 46.24 -60.80
N ILE A 50 -86.36 46.17 -60.23
CA ILE A 50 -85.38 47.25 -60.22
C ILE A 50 -84.16 46.82 -61.05
N PRO A 51 -83.66 47.64 -61.99
CA PRO A 51 -82.43 47.35 -62.71
C PRO A 51 -81.21 47.51 -61.78
N VAL A 52 -80.66 46.39 -61.30
CA VAL A 52 -79.45 46.35 -60.46
C VAL A 52 -78.22 46.06 -61.33
N SER A 53 -77.16 46.86 -61.14
CA SER A 53 -75.95 46.81 -61.96
C SER A 53 -74.87 45.95 -61.31
N TYR A 54 -74.64 44.76 -61.85
CA TYR A 54 -73.64 43.80 -61.35
C TYR A 54 -72.32 43.91 -62.11
N HIS A 55 -71.21 43.70 -61.40
CA HIS A 55 -69.90 43.67 -62.01
C HIS A 55 -69.64 42.31 -62.68
N SER A 56 -69.20 42.31 -63.95
CA SER A 56 -68.92 41.08 -64.68
C SER A 56 -67.65 40.39 -64.18
N HIS A 57 -67.76 39.10 -63.85
CA HIS A 57 -66.62 38.23 -63.51
C HIS A 57 -65.62 38.07 -64.68
N THR A 58 -66.01 38.39 -65.91
CA THR A 58 -65.14 38.40 -67.11
C THR A 58 -64.75 39.82 -67.53
N CYS A 59 -64.84 40.80 -66.61
CA CYS A 59 -64.44 42.18 -66.88
C CYS A 59 -62.98 42.25 -67.32
N LEU A 60 -62.75 42.65 -68.57
CA LEU A 60 -61.41 42.80 -69.15
C LEU A 60 -60.53 43.77 -68.35
N ARG A 61 -61.11 44.87 -67.85
CA ARG A 61 -60.39 45.86 -67.02
C ARG A 61 -59.87 45.23 -65.72
N CYS A 62 -60.72 44.53 -64.97
CA CYS A 62 -60.31 43.87 -63.73
C CYS A 62 -59.36 42.69 -64.01
N GLY A 63 -59.60 41.93 -65.08
CA GLY A 63 -58.67 40.91 -65.55
C GLY A 63 -57.28 41.46 -65.90
N TYR A 64 -57.16 42.70 -66.39
CA TYR A 64 -55.85 43.34 -66.57
C TYR A 64 -55.16 43.67 -65.23
N LEU A 65 -55.93 44.09 -64.21
CA LEU A 65 -55.41 44.34 -62.87
C LEU A 65 -55.01 43.03 -62.17
N ASP A 66 -55.81 41.97 -62.29
CA ASP A 66 -55.51 40.64 -61.75
C ASP A 66 -54.31 40.00 -62.46
N ASN A 67 -54.21 40.14 -63.78
CA ASN A 67 -53.02 39.73 -64.53
C ASN A 67 -51.78 40.51 -64.10
N ALA A 68 -51.87 41.82 -63.83
CA ALA A 68 -50.75 42.61 -63.31
C ALA A 68 -50.34 42.17 -61.90
N ASN A 69 -51.32 41.98 -61.01
CA ASN A 69 -51.11 41.64 -59.61
C ASN A 69 -50.61 40.20 -59.42
N SER A 70 -50.98 39.27 -60.31
CA SER A 70 -50.54 37.87 -60.28
C SER A 70 -49.12 37.64 -60.80
N LEU A 71 -48.47 38.63 -61.41
CA LEU A 71 -47.07 38.50 -61.85
C LEU A 71 -46.14 38.29 -60.65
N GLN A 72 -45.45 37.15 -60.68
CA GLN A 72 -44.52 36.69 -59.65
C GLN A 72 -43.14 36.45 -60.24
N ILE A 73 -42.11 36.68 -59.42
CA ILE A 73 -40.71 36.37 -59.74
C ILE A 73 -40.06 35.63 -58.57
N ASP A 74 -39.32 34.55 -58.86
CA ASP A 74 -38.53 33.85 -57.84
C ASP A 74 -37.36 34.72 -57.35
N MET A 75 -37.01 34.65 -56.06
CA MET A 75 -35.84 35.36 -55.51
C MET A 75 -34.51 34.75 -55.96
N HIS A 76 -33.49 35.57 -56.22
CA HIS A 76 -32.11 35.15 -56.48
C HIS A 76 -31.17 35.65 -55.36
N GLU A 77 -30.56 34.72 -54.65
CA GLU A 77 -29.58 34.97 -53.58
C GLU A 77 -28.14 34.79 -54.11
N TRP A 78 -27.26 35.74 -53.83
CA TRP A 78 -25.82 35.58 -54.14
C TRP A 78 -25.27 34.37 -53.37
N PRO A 79 -24.51 33.46 -54.00
CA PRO A 79 -24.23 32.17 -53.37
C PRO A 79 -23.11 32.20 -52.32
N LEU A 80 -22.21 33.18 -52.36
CA LEU A 80 -21.08 33.32 -51.40
C LEU A 80 -21.29 34.52 -50.45
N PRO A 81 -20.72 34.52 -49.24
CA PRO A 81 -20.68 35.69 -48.37
C PRO A 81 -20.12 36.95 -49.06
N GLN A 82 -20.46 38.14 -48.54
CA GLN A 82 -19.93 39.41 -49.05
C GLN A 82 -18.49 39.68 -48.61
N ASP A 83 -18.08 39.20 -47.44
CA ASP A 83 -16.70 39.32 -46.98
C ASP A 83 -15.78 38.41 -47.80
N ASP A 84 -14.61 38.94 -48.20
CA ASP A 84 -13.73 38.25 -49.12
C ASP A 84 -13.13 36.98 -48.49
N LEU A 85 -12.80 37.04 -47.19
CA LEU A 85 -12.18 35.95 -46.42
C LEU A 85 -13.21 34.89 -46.03
N GLU A 86 -14.44 35.27 -45.69
CA GLU A 86 -15.56 34.34 -45.51
C GLU A 86 -15.88 33.61 -46.83
N ALA A 87 -15.91 34.32 -47.96
CA ALA A 87 -16.09 33.72 -49.28
C ALA A 87 -14.93 32.78 -49.65
N GLN A 88 -13.67 33.17 -49.39
CA GLN A 88 -12.51 32.30 -49.58
C GLN A 88 -12.58 31.05 -48.70
N SER A 89 -12.95 31.18 -47.43
CA SER A 89 -13.08 30.06 -46.48
C SER A 89 -14.21 29.10 -46.88
N THR A 90 -15.34 29.65 -47.30
CA THR A 90 -16.46 28.88 -47.86
C THR A 90 -16.02 28.09 -49.10
N VAL A 91 -15.21 28.71 -49.97
CA VAL A 91 -14.64 28.06 -51.16
C VAL A 91 -13.59 27.01 -50.83
N PHE A 92 -12.77 27.22 -49.79
CA PHE A 92 -11.79 26.26 -49.31
C PHE A 92 -12.47 24.98 -48.82
N GLU A 93 -13.54 25.09 -48.02
CA GLU A 93 -14.25 23.93 -47.47
C GLU A 93 -15.04 23.10 -48.51
N PHE A 94 -15.36 23.64 -49.69
CA PHE A 94 -15.92 22.83 -50.80
C PHE A 94 -14.92 21.83 -51.39
N SER A 95 -13.62 22.09 -51.25
CA SER A 95 -12.55 21.33 -51.89
C SER A 95 -11.34 21.22 -50.98
N VAL A 96 -11.57 21.09 -49.66
CA VAL A 96 -10.51 21.03 -48.65
C VAL A 96 -9.62 19.81 -48.91
N PRO A 97 -8.27 19.96 -48.92
CA PRO A 97 -7.37 18.84 -49.13
C PRO A 97 -7.56 17.75 -48.07
N VAL A 98 -7.67 16.49 -48.49
CA VAL A 98 -7.93 15.34 -47.60
C VAL A 98 -6.93 15.25 -46.46
N ILE A 99 -5.65 15.54 -46.72
CA ILE A 99 -4.59 15.54 -45.70
C ILE A 99 -4.87 16.62 -44.63
N PHE A 100 -5.31 17.82 -45.05
CA PHE A 100 -5.63 18.90 -44.12
C PHE A 100 -6.86 18.59 -43.28
N SER A 101 -7.93 18.06 -43.88
CA SER A 101 -9.14 17.71 -43.12
C SER A 101 -8.87 16.58 -42.12
N LYS A 102 -8.13 15.54 -42.50
CA LYS A 102 -7.71 14.47 -41.58
C LYS A 102 -6.78 14.98 -40.47
N TRP A 103 -5.85 15.87 -40.78
CA TRP A 103 -5.01 16.53 -39.76
C TRP A 103 -5.86 17.35 -38.78
N ARG A 104 -6.72 18.25 -39.27
CA ARG A 104 -7.60 19.10 -38.46
C ARG A 104 -8.49 18.28 -37.53
N ASP A 105 -9.20 17.30 -38.07
CA ASP A 105 -10.11 16.44 -37.31
C ASP A 105 -9.34 15.62 -36.25
N SER A 106 -8.13 15.13 -36.57
CA SER A 106 -7.27 14.39 -35.63
C SER A 106 -6.66 15.29 -34.55
N THR A 107 -6.27 16.52 -34.88
CA THR A 107 -5.73 17.50 -33.92
C THR A 107 -6.81 17.94 -32.94
N LEU A 108 -8.05 18.17 -33.39
CA LEU A 108 -9.16 18.51 -32.51
C LEU A 108 -9.59 17.31 -31.65
N TYR A 109 -9.60 16.10 -32.21
CA TYR A 109 -9.77 14.87 -31.42
C TYR A 109 -8.72 14.76 -30.30
N PHE A 110 -7.46 15.05 -30.62
CA PHE A 110 -6.40 15.04 -29.61
C PHE A 110 -6.59 16.15 -28.55
N ILE A 111 -6.90 17.39 -28.95
CA ILE A 111 -7.02 18.53 -28.02
C ILE A 111 -8.26 18.44 -27.14
N ASN A 112 -9.42 18.11 -27.71
CA ASN A 112 -10.70 18.12 -27.03
C ASN A 112 -11.02 16.76 -26.39
N ASP A 113 -10.95 15.67 -27.14
CA ASP A 113 -11.44 14.36 -26.68
C ASP A 113 -10.37 13.57 -25.88
N VAL A 114 -9.08 13.71 -26.23
CA VAL A 114 -7.98 13.04 -25.51
C VAL A 114 -7.39 13.92 -24.41
N LEU A 115 -7.07 15.18 -24.72
CA LEU A 115 -6.51 16.14 -23.75
C LEU A 115 -7.59 16.87 -22.92
N LEU A 116 -8.89 16.64 -23.20
CA LEU A 116 -10.01 17.21 -22.42
C LEU A 116 -9.95 18.75 -22.28
N SER A 117 -9.39 19.43 -23.28
CA SER A 117 -9.39 20.89 -23.37
C SER A 117 -10.78 21.36 -23.78
N ARG A 118 -11.29 22.43 -23.15
CA ARG A 118 -12.63 22.96 -23.43
C ARG A 118 -12.52 24.31 -24.14
N PRO A 119 -13.46 24.67 -25.04
CA PRO A 119 -13.48 26.01 -25.58
C PRO A 119 -13.69 27.03 -24.46
N SER A 120 -13.14 28.24 -24.62
CA SER A 120 -13.32 29.37 -23.68
C SER A 120 -14.80 29.71 -23.47
N GLU A 121 -15.60 29.62 -24.52
CA GLU A 121 -17.06 29.78 -24.50
C GLU A 121 -17.73 28.67 -25.32
N THR A 122 -18.77 28.05 -24.77
CA THR A 122 -19.54 26.98 -25.43
C THR A 122 -20.75 27.56 -26.16
N HIS A 123 -20.62 27.86 -27.46
CA HIS A 123 -21.75 28.35 -28.27
C HIS A 123 -22.41 27.18 -29.03
N TYR A 124 -23.63 26.82 -28.62
CA TYR A 124 -24.48 25.84 -29.30
C TYR A 124 -25.34 26.54 -30.36
N PRO A 125 -25.51 25.96 -31.56
CA PRO A 125 -26.26 26.59 -32.65
C PRO A 125 -27.77 26.66 -32.36
N GLN A 126 -28.35 27.85 -32.50
CA GLN A 126 -29.80 28.05 -32.39
C GLN A 126 -30.57 27.52 -33.60
N SER A 127 -29.93 27.48 -34.78
CA SER A 127 -30.45 26.89 -36.00
C SER A 127 -29.32 26.23 -36.80
N SER A 128 -29.66 25.34 -37.75
CA SER A 128 -28.66 24.49 -38.43
C SER A 128 -28.76 24.56 -39.95
N HIS A 129 -27.95 25.42 -40.57
CA HIS A 129 -27.79 25.54 -42.01
C HIS A 129 -26.36 25.20 -42.45
N PRO A 130 -26.00 23.90 -42.55
CA PRO A 130 -24.63 23.49 -42.87
C PRO A 130 -24.31 23.61 -44.37
N LEU A 131 -23.10 24.07 -44.69
CA LEU A 131 -22.65 24.33 -46.07
C LEU A 131 -22.91 23.15 -47.03
N ARG A 132 -22.65 21.92 -46.56
CA ARG A 132 -22.87 20.65 -47.28
C ARG A 132 -24.33 20.36 -47.72
N LYS A 133 -25.30 21.14 -47.23
CA LYS A 133 -26.74 21.09 -47.59
C LYS A 133 -27.22 22.31 -48.39
N TYR A 134 -26.37 23.33 -48.64
CA TYR A 134 -26.78 24.51 -49.40
C TYR A 134 -26.87 24.22 -50.91
N SER A 135 -28.09 24.31 -51.46
CA SER A 135 -28.41 23.87 -52.82
C SER A 135 -27.67 24.65 -53.91
N SER A 136 -27.59 25.99 -53.78
CA SER A 136 -26.99 26.89 -54.77
C SER A 136 -25.50 26.63 -55.05
N LEU A 137 -24.82 25.85 -54.20
CA LEU A 137 -23.40 25.51 -54.35
C LEU A 137 -23.11 24.01 -54.31
N SER A 138 -24.15 23.17 -54.30
CA SER A 138 -24.02 21.71 -54.23
C SER A 138 -23.22 21.10 -55.39
N GLU A 139 -23.25 21.72 -56.58
CA GLU A 139 -22.45 21.31 -57.76
C GLU A 139 -20.94 21.51 -57.61
N TYR A 140 -20.51 22.37 -56.65
CA TYR A 140 -19.11 22.66 -56.39
C TYR A 140 -18.51 21.80 -55.27
N PHE A 141 -19.32 21.01 -54.56
CA PHE A 141 -18.86 20.18 -53.44
C PHE A 141 -18.03 18.99 -53.93
N ARG A 142 -16.73 18.97 -53.58
CA ARG A 142 -15.74 17.95 -54.00
C ARG A 142 -15.19 17.12 -52.85
N THR A 143 -15.33 17.62 -51.62
CA THR A 143 -14.93 16.93 -50.39
C THR A 143 -15.97 15.88 -49.98
N ASP A 144 -15.59 14.93 -49.13
CA ASP A 144 -16.55 14.07 -48.40
C ASP A 144 -17.40 14.91 -47.42
N LYS A 145 -18.64 14.48 -47.15
CA LYS A 145 -19.58 15.17 -46.25
C LYS A 145 -19.48 14.70 -44.79
N GLY A 146 -18.66 13.69 -44.51
CA GLY A 146 -18.47 13.05 -43.20
C GLY A 146 -17.34 13.61 -42.31
N HIS A 147 -16.76 14.77 -42.63
CA HIS A 147 -15.75 15.41 -41.76
C HIS A 147 -16.34 15.93 -40.45
N ARG A 148 -15.53 15.86 -39.38
CA ARG A 148 -15.94 16.33 -38.04
C ARG A 148 -16.14 17.83 -38.02
N VAL A 149 -15.19 18.58 -38.60
CA VAL A 149 -15.28 20.04 -38.70
C VAL A 149 -15.76 20.44 -40.08
N HIS A 150 -16.82 21.24 -40.10
CA HIS A 150 -17.33 21.91 -41.31
C HIS A 150 -17.89 23.30 -40.98
N LEU A 151 -18.29 24.05 -42.01
CA LEU A 151 -18.99 25.32 -41.83
C LEU A 151 -20.49 25.11 -41.58
N LEU A 152 -21.01 25.81 -40.57
CA LEU A 152 -22.41 25.87 -40.18
C LEU A 152 -22.84 27.33 -40.08
N SER A 153 -24.08 27.64 -40.47
CA SER A 153 -24.70 28.93 -40.22
C SER A 153 -25.95 28.80 -39.34
N GLU A 154 -26.15 29.77 -38.46
CA GLU A 154 -27.36 29.96 -37.66
C GLU A 154 -28.37 30.91 -38.34
N THR A 155 -27.94 31.64 -39.38
CA THR A 155 -28.86 32.37 -40.23
C THR A 155 -29.36 31.45 -41.34
N LYS A 156 -30.66 31.53 -41.64
CA LYS A 156 -31.28 30.82 -42.76
C LYS A 156 -30.95 31.54 -44.08
N PRO A 157 -30.88 30.82 -45.21
CA PRO A 157 -30.68 31.46 -46.51
C PRO A 157 -31.95 32.23 -46.88
N ASN A 158 -31.80 33.38 -47.55
CA ASN A 158 -32.92 34.28 -47.84
C ASN A 158 -34.01 33.61 -48.70
N ILE A 159 -33.63 32.63 -49.54
CA ILE A 159 -34.53 31.79 -50.34
C ILE A 159 -35.53 30.96 -49.50
N ILE A 160 -35.26 30.73 -48.21
CA ILE A 160 -36.12 29.96 -47.29
C ILE A 160 -36.95 30.88 -46.37
N ASP A 161 -36.47 32.10 -46.08
CA ASP A 161 -37.08 33.01 -45.11
C ASP A 161 -38.34 33.73 -45.66
N HIS A 162 -38.25 34.16 -46.91
CA HIS A 162 -39.28 34.94 -47.58
C HIS A 162 -40.19 34.06 -48.46
N PRO A 163 -41.39 34.52 -48.85
CA PRO A 163 -42.16 33.85 -49.89
C PRO A 163 -41.28 33.70 -51.13
N ARG A 164 -40.99 32.46 -51.52
CA ARG A 164 -40.05 32.08 -52.60
C ARG A 164 -40.30 32.81 -53.92
N ARG A 165 -41.54 33.28 -54.10
CA ARG A 165 -41.99 34.16 -55.17
C ARG A 165 -42.45 35.51 -54.62
N LEU A 166 -41.88 36.58 -55.14
CA LEU A 166 -42.25 37.95 -54.85
C LEU A 166 -43.21 38.47 -55.92
N TYR A 167 -44.20 39.27 -55.53
CA TYR A 167 -45.12 39.90 -56.46
C TYR A 167 -44.49 41.15 -57.08
N VAL A 168 -44.45 41.19 -58.42
CA VAL A 168 -43.72 42.19 -59.22
C VAL A 168 -44.23 43.62 -59.00
N HIS A 169 -45.48 43.80 -58.56
CA HIS A 169 -46.02 45.11 -58.24
C HIS A 169 -45.40 45.72 -56.96
N ASN A 170 -45.08 44.89 -55.95
CA ASN A 170 -44.61 45.34 -54.63
C ASN A 170 -43.08 45.27 -54.43
N CYS A 171 -42.33 44.55 -55.28
CA CYS A 171 -40.88 44.44 -55.14
C CYS A 171 -40.08 45.38 -56.05
N THR A 172 -38.86 45.66 -55.61
CA THR A 172 -37.76 46.34 -56.31
C THR A 172 -36.69 45.33 -56.75
N GLU A 173 -35.74 45.77 -57.58
CA GLU A 173 -34.62 44.93 -58.02
C GLU A 173 -33.78 44.39 -56.85
N SER A 174 -33.58 45.19 -55.80
CA SER A 174 -32.86 44.81 -54.58
C SER A 174 -33.56 43.72 -53.76
N ASP A 175 -34.90 43.67 -53.81
CA ASP A 175 -35.68 42.63 -53.11
C ASP A 175 -35.62 41.29 -53.87
N VAL A 176 -35.47 41.33 -55.20
CA VAL A 176 -35.33 40.15 -56.05
C VAL A 176 -33.90 39.60 -56.02
N CYS A 177 -32.89 40.49 -56.06
CA CYS A 177 -31.48 40.13 -56.15
C CYS A 177 -30.73 40.33 -54.81
N VAL A 178 -31.10 39.56 -53.79
CA VAL A 178 -30.53 39.65 -52.43
C VAL A 178 -29.11 39.08 -52.34
N ASN A 179 -28.31 39.59 -51.41
CA ASN A 179 -26.99 39.02 -51.10
C ASN A 179 -27.13 37.79 -50.18
N ASN A 180 -26.04 37.05 -49.97
CA ASN A 180 -26.05 35.84 -49.17
C ASN A 180 -26.45 36.13 -47.71
N GLY A 181 -27.48 35.44 -47.21
CA GLY A 181 -27.94 35.57 -45.82
C GLY A 181 -27.15 34.72 -44.82
N LEU A 182 -26.32 33.78 -45.28
CA LEU A 182 -25.63 32.80 -44.45
C LEU A 182 -24.35 33.38 -43.85
N ARG A 183 -24.24 33.35 -42.52
CA ARG A 183 -23.01 33.67 -41.77
C ARG A 183 -22.36 32.37 -41.32
N TYR A 184 -21.31 31.94 -42.01
CA TYR A 184 -20.68 30.66 -41.74
C TYR A 184 -19.62 30.75 -40.63
N GLN A 185 -19.71 29.86 -39.66
CA GLN A 185 -18.68 29.64 -38.62
C GLN A 185 -18.25 28.18 -38.62
N TYR A 186 -17.02 27.90 -38.19
CA TYR A 186 -16.53 26.54 -38.03
C TYR A 186 -17.22 25.84 -36.86
N PHE A 187 -17.73 24.64 -37.12
CA PHE A 187 -18.55 23.86 -36.21
C PHE A 187 -17.97 22.46 -36.02
N ASP A 188 -18.00 21.96 -34.79
CA ASP A 188 -17.57 20.60 -34.42
C ASP A 188 -18.80 19.69 -34.28
N GLU A 189 -19.11 18.91 -35.33
CA GLU A 189 -20.30 18.06 -35.37
C GLU A 189 -20.32 17.01 -34.24
N SER A 190 -19.16 16.49 -33.81
CA SER A 190 -19.13 15.44 -32.77
C SER A 190 -19.36 15.98 -31.35
N GLN A 191 -19.28 17.29 -31.16
CA GLN A 191 -19.41 17.96 -29.86
C GLN A 191 -20.60 18.93 -29.80
N GLY A 192 -21.13 19.33 -30.96
CA GLY A 192 -22.37 20.10 -31.08
C GLY A 192 -22.21 21.62 -30.92
N TRP A 193 -20.99 22.15 -30.98
CA TRP A 193 -20.70 23.57 -30.74
C TRP A 193 -19.81 24.22 -31.81
N PHE A 194 -19.78 25.56 -31.85
CA PHE A 194 -18.85 26.31 -32.69
C PHE A 194 -17.42 26.31 -32.12
N LEU A 195 -16.42 26.27 -33.01
CA LEU A 195 -15.02 26.31 -32.63
C LEU A 195 -14.61 27.71 -32.12
N LYS A 196 -13.97 27.74 -30.96
CA LYS A 196 -13.36 28.90 -30.31
C LYS A 196 -11.96 28.52 -29.78
N GLU A 197 -11.31 29.42 -29.06
CA GLU A 197 -10.03 29.14 -28.39
C GLU A 197 -10.20 27.99 -27.38
N PHE A 198 -9.31 26.99 -27.42
CA PHE A 198 -9.33 25.86 -26.48
C PHE A 198 -8.43 26.13 -25.28
N LEU A 199 -9.02 26.08 -24.09
CA LEU A 199 -8.34 26.20 -22.81
C LEU A 199 -8.04 24.83 -22.21
N THR A 200 -6.83 24.66 -21.67
CA THR A 200 -6.43 23.46 -20.96
C THR A 200 -7.17 23.33 -19.63
N THR A 201 -7.75 22.15 -19.37
CA THR A 201 -8.42 21.82 -18.11
C THR A 201 -7.51 21.00 -17.20
N GLU A 202 -7.93 20.76 -15.96
CA GLU A 202 -7.25 19.82 -15.05
C GLU A 202 -7.73 18.36 -15.24
N SER A 203 -8.65 18.10 -16.19
CA SER A 203 -9.29 16.80 -16.37
C SER A 203 -8.30 15.66 -16.67
N ILE A 204 -7.24 15.92 -17.46
CA ILE A 204 -6.14 14.94 -17.63
C ILE A 204 -5.48 14.63 -16.29
N SER A 205 -5.20 15.63 -15.47
CA SER A 205 -4.58 15.43 -14.16
C SER A 205 -5.47 14.58 -13.24
N HIS A 206 -6.80 14.72 -13.31
CA HIS A 206 -7.74 13.82 -12.62
C HIS A 206 -7.72 12.39 -13.18
N LEU A 207 -7.72 12.21 -14.51
CA LEU A 207 -7.68 10.89 -15.16
C LEU A 207 -6.36 10.14 -14.93
N CYS A 208 -5.24 10.86 -14.93
CA CYS A 208 -3.90 10.33 -14.71
C CYS A 208 -3.49 10.29 -13.22
N THR A 209 -4.45 10.44 -12.29
CA THR A 209 -4.24 10.21 -10.86
C THR A 209 -4.93 8.91 -10.46
N PHE A 210 -4.19 7.95 -9.91
CA PHE A 210 -4.76 6.70 -9.40
C PHE A 210 -5.86 6.97 -8.37
N SER A 211 -6.95 6.22 -8.46
CA SER A 211 -7.99 6.23 -7.42
C SER A 211 -7.47 5.49 -6.17
N LEU A 212 -7.91 5.94 -5.00
CA LEU A 212 -7.63 5.30 -3.72
C LEU A 212 -8.88 4.53 -3.26
N PRO A 213 -8.73 3.48 -2.42
CA PRO A 213 -9.87 2.76 -1.87
C PRO A 213 -10.74 3.68 -1.03
N SER A 214 -12.02 3.34 -0.86
CA SER A 214 -13.03 4.20 -0.25
C SER A 214 -12.60 4.73 1.14
N ARG A 215 -11.96 3.87 1.95
CA ARG A 215 -11.41 4.17 3.28
C ARG A 215 -10.27 5.20 3.32
N ALA A 216 -9.69 5.55 2.16
CA ALA A 216 -8.52 6.40 2.01
C ALA A 216 -8.79 7.62 1.11
N HIS A 217 -10.06 7.93 0.86
CA HIS A 217 -10.49 9.01 -0.03
C HIS A 217 -9.78 10.35 0.27
N ASP A 218 -9.67 10.74 1.54
CA ASP A 218 -9.09 12.03 1.94
C ASP A 218 -7.58 12.15 1.69
N LEU A 219 -6.89 11.02 1.48
CA LEU A 219 -5.49 11.03 1.05
C LEU A 219 -5.32 11.43 -0.43
N ARG A 220 -6.40 11.40 -1.24
CA ARG A 220 -6.36 11.70 -2.68
C ARG A 220 -5.84 13.10 -2.98
N ARG A 221 -6.14 14.09 -2.13
CA ARG A 221 -5.68 15.48 -2.33
C ARG A 221 -4.15 15.60 -2.32
N PHE A 222 -3.46 14.82 -1.49
CA PHE A 222 -2.00 14.83 -1.40
C PHE A 222 -1.35 14.06 -2.57
N LEU A 223 -2.00 12.99 -3.02
CA LEU A 223 -1.58 12.20 -4.18
C LEU A 223 -1.69 12.99 -5.49
N MET A 224 -2.71 13.85 -5.60
CA MET A 224 -3.03 14.59 -6.80
C MET A 224 -2.17 15.85 -6.94
N ARG A 225 -1.43 15.95 -8.05
CA ARG A 225 -0.73 17.18 -8.46
C ARG A 225 -1.17 17.54 -9.88
N THR A 226 -1.66 18.76 -10.08
CA THR A 226 -2.11 19.24 -11.40
C THR A 226 -0.98 19.95 -12.13
N TRP A 227 -1.19 20.28 -13.40
CA TRP A 227 -0.24 21.13 -14.12
C TRP A 227 -0.23 22.58 -13.61
N ARG A 228 -1.28 23.03 -12.91
CA ARG A 228 -1.36 24.35 -12.26
C ARG A 228 -0.66 24.37 -10.91
N ASN A 229 -0.80 23.30 -10.13
CA ASN A 229 -0.04 23.09 -8.89
C ASN A 229 0.88 21.84 -9.01
N PRO A 230 2.05 21.98 -9.66
CA PRO A 230 2.97 20.86 -9.87
C PRO A 230 3.69 20.41 -8.59
N GLU A 231 3.75 21.25 -7.55
CA GLU A 231 4.39 20.91 -6.27
C GLU A 231 3.46 20.08 -5.36
N GLY A 232 2.15 20.23 -5.52
CA GLY A 232 1.13 19.53 -4.73
C GLY A 232 0.74 20.26 -3.45
N THR A 233 0.08 19.52 -2.54
CA THR A 233 -0.31 20.01 -1.21
C THR A 233 0.90 20.18 -0.30
N THR A 234 0.97 21.28 0.43
CA THR A 234 2.12 21.64 1.27
C THR A 234 2.18 20.82 2.57
N PRO A 235 3.37 20.65 3.19
CA PRO A 235 3.49 20.00 4.50
C PRO A 235 2.68 20.70 5.61
N ASN A 236 2.50 22.02 5.52
CA ASN A 236 1.66 22.77 6.45
C ASN A 236 0.19 22.34 6.39
N GLU A 237 -0.33 22.01 5.22
CA GLU A 237 -1.69 21.48 5.05
C GLU A 237 -1.81 20.03 5.54
N VAL A 238 -0.74 19.22 5.42
CA VAL A 238 -0.67 17.89 6.07
C VAL A 238 -0.76 18.02 7.59
N VAL A 239 -0.02 18.98 8.16
CA VAL A 239 -0.04 19.28 9.61
C VAL A 239 -1.40 19.86 10.05
N ALA A 240 -2.02 20.74 9.27
CA ALA A 240 -3.33 21.31 9.58
C ALA A 240 -4.46 20.24 9.53
N SER A 241 -4.30 19.21 8.71
CA SER A 241 -5.30 18.16 8.47
C SER A 241 -5.10 16.88 9.29
N GLN A 242 -4.36 16.94 10.40
CA GLN A 242 -4.16 15.79 11.30
C GLN A 242 -5.47 15.20 11.85
N SER A 243 -6.53 16.00 11.96
CA SER A 243 -7.88 15.56 12.34
C SER A 243 -8.56 14.65 11.30
N THR A 244 -8.10 14.66 10.04
CA THR A 244 -8.57 13.76 8.97
C THR A 244 -7.68 12.51 8.82
N CYS A 245 -6.84 12.19 9.81
CA CYS A 245 -6.08 10.95 9.84
C CYS A 245 -7.02 9.74 10.04
N PRO A 246 -7.05 8.74 9.14
CA PRO A 246 -7.90 7.56 9.32
C PRO A 246 -7.52 6.75 10.56
N GLU A 247 -8.51 6.24 11.30
CA GLU A 247 -8.32 5.49 12.57
C GLU A 247 -7.39 4.28 12.44
N TYR A 248 -7.30 3.68 11.25
CA TYR A 248 -6.47 2.50 10.97
C TYR A 248 -4.98 2.81 10.71
N ARG A 249 -4.56 4.08 10.80
CA ARG A 249 -3.15 4.49 10.69
C ARG A 249 -2.67 5.26 11.92
N SER A 250 -1.38 5.16 12.17
CA SER A 250 -0.70 6.07 13.09
C SER A 250 -0.55 7.46 12.49
N LEU A 251 -0.58 8.48 13.35
CA LEU A 251 -0.41 9.88 12.96
C LEU A 251 0.95 10.17 12.29
N SER A 252 2.00 9.43 12.67
CA SER A 252 3.34 9.50 12.06
C SER A 252 3.36 8.91 10.65
N GLU A 253 2.67 7.79 10.43
CA GLU A 253 2.52 7.16 9.12
C GLU A 253 1.69 8.04 8.17
N TYR A 254 0.58 8.62 8.65
CA TYR A 254 -0.24 9.56 7.89
C TYR A 254 0.57 10.74 7.37
N LYS A 255 1.34 11.41 8.25
CA LYS A 255 2.22 12.53 7.87
C LYS A 255 3.26 12.10 6.83
N ALA A 256 3.97 11.01 7.10
CA ALA A 256 5.03 10.54 6.22
C ALA A 256 4.54 10.11 4.83
N LEU A 257 3.30 9.63 4.71
CA LEU A 257 2.67 9.29 3.42
C LEU A 257 2.12 10.52 2.70
N ALA A 258 1.47 11.44 3.42
CA ALA A 258 0.86 12.63 2.84
C ALA A 258 1.89 13.71 2.43
N GLU A 259 3.02 13.81 3.14
CA GLU A 259 4.17 14.67 2.75
C GLU A 259 4.96 14.09 1.56
N LEU A 260 4.81 12.79 1.26
CA LEU A 260 5.65 12.07 0.29
C LEU A 260 5.63 12.64 -1.14
N PRO A 261 4.48 13.05 -1.73
CA PRO A 261 4.42 13.57 -3.10
C PRO A 261 4.81 15.05 -3.23
N TYR A 262 4.94 15.78 -2.11
CA TYR A 262 5.24 17.20 -2.13
C TYR A 262 6.62 17.48 -2.73
N GLY A 263 6.69 18.49 -3.60
CA GLY A 263 7.94 18.94 -4.21
C GLY A 263 8.37 18.06 -5.39
N TYR A 264 8.07 18.48 -6.62
CA TYR A 264 8.30 17.63 -7.80
C TYR A 264 9.79 17.35 -8.07
N ASN A 265 10.70 18.21 -7.59
CA ASN A 265 12.16 18.00 -7.68
C ASN A 265 12.72 17.08 -6.57
N ILE A 266 12.05 16.98 -5.42
CA ILE A 266 12.54 16.25 -4.23
C ILE A 266 11.87 14.89 -4.05
N GLN A 267 10.76 14.59 -4.73
CA GLN A 267 10.00 13.35 -4.55
C GLN A 267 10.82 12.04 -4.57
N TRP A 268 11.88 11.95 -5.38
CA TRP A 268 12.75 10.77 -5.42
C TRP A 268 13.69 10.70 -4.22
N GLN A 269 14.11 11.85 -3.69
CA GLN A 269 14.83 11.92 -2.41
C GLN A 269 13.90 11.51 -1.26
N SER A 270 12.63 11.93 -1.29
CA SER A 270 11.60 11.48 -0.35
C SER A 270 11.37 9.97 -0.41
N ILE A 271 11.30 9.37 -1.62
CA ILE A 271 11.25 7.91 -1.80
C ILE A 271 12.51 7.23 -1.25
N LEU A 272 13.71 7.71 -1.61
CA LEU A 272 14.97 7.14 -1.11
C LEU A 272 15.06 7.20 0.42
N ASN A 273 14.61 8.30 1.02
CA ASN A 273 14.53 8.45 2.47
C ASN A 273 13.61 7.40 3.11
N GLN A 274 12.44 7.11 2.52
CA GLN A 274 11.56 6.03 3.02
C GLN A 274 12.14 4.62 2.77
N LEU A 275 12.97 4.42 1.75
CA LEU A 275 13.70 3.14 1.56
C LEU A 275 14.87 2.98 2.54
N ALA A 276 15.49 4.08 2.98
CA ALA A 276 16.59 4.09 3.94
C ALA A 276 16.12 4.06 5.40
N MET A 277 15.08 4.82 5.72
CA MET A 277 14.48 4.99 7.06
C MET A 277 12.94 4.92 6.96
N PRO A 278 12.37 3.70 6.85
CA PRO A 278 10.93 3.54 6.63
C PRO A 278 10.10 4.10 7.79
N ARG A 279 9.23 5.07 7.48
CA ARG A 279 8.14 5.53 8.36
C ARG A 279 6.76 5.12 7.85
N ILE A 280 6.68 4.78 6.56
CA ILE A 280 5.48 4.25 5.90
C ILE A 280 5.60 2.74 5.72
N ASP A 281 4.49 2.03 5.85
CA ASP A 281 4.41 0.61 5.49
C ASP A 281 4.20 0.47 3.98
N ILE A 282 5.23 0.00 3.29
CA ILE A 282 5.25 -0.19 1.83
C ILE A 282 4.33 -1.36 1.40
N ASN A 283 3.97 -2.28 2.31
CA ASN A 283 3.08 -3.38 1.98
C ASN A 283 1.59 -2.96 1.89
N LYS A 284 1.26 -1.75 2.36
CA LYS A 284 -0.11 -1.22 2.26
C LYS A 284 -0.42 -0.76 0.84
N MET A 285 -1.61 -1.13 0.37
CA MET A 285 -2.11 -0.81 -0.97
C MET A 285 -2.00 0.68 -1.32
N GLU A 286 -2.37 1.57 -0.39
CA GLU A 286 -2.33 3.02 -0.65
C GLU A 286 -0.89 3.53 -0.77
N THR A 287 0.05 2.96 -0.02
CA THR A 287 1.48 3.29 -0.12
C THR A 287 2.02 2.89 -1.50
N ALA A 288 1.69 1.69 -1.97
CA ALA A 288 2.07 1.25 -3.31
C ALA A 288 1.47 2.14 -4.42
N LEU A 289 0.22 2.60 -4.27
CA LEU A 289 -0.42 3.54 -5.20
C LEU A 289 0.26 4.92 -5.20
N PHE A 290 0.69 5.43 -4.03
CA PHE A 290 1.49 6.65 -3.92
C PHE A 290 2.84 6.51 -4.66
N LEU A 291 3.60 5.46 -4.37
CA LEU A 291 4.88 5.19 -5.04
C LEU A 291 4.71 4.99 -6.55
N LEU A 292 3.65 4.29 -6.97
CA LEU A 292 3.30 4.10 -8.38
C LEU A 292 3.00 5.44 -9.06
N GLN A 293 2.10 6.27 -8.51
CA GLN A 293 1.78 7.61 -9.02
C GLN A 293 3.04 8.46 -9.16
N MET A 294 3.85 8.56 -8.11
CA MET A 294 5.07 9.36 -8.09
C MET A 294 6.09 8.87 -9.13
N SER A 295 6.18 7.56 -9.36
CA SER A 295 7.10 6.99 -10.37
C SER A 295 6.70 7.33 -11.81
N PHE A 296 5.39 7.43 -12.12
CA PHE A 296 4.90 7.72 -13.46
C PHE A 296 4.59 9.20 -13.71
N GLN A 297 4.47 10.02 -12.68
CA GLN A 297 4.14 11.44 -12.85
C GLN A 297 5.29 12.22 -13.48
N ALA A 298 5.11 12.61 -14.74
CA ALA A 298 6.12 13.29 -15.54
C ALA A 298 6.53 14.67 -15.01
N GLY A 299 5.58 15.47 -14.53
CA GLY A 299 5.82 16.84 -14.03
C GLY A 299 6.26 17.87 -15.09
N PRO A 300 6.81 19.02 -14.66
CA PRO A 300 7.11 20.15 -15.53
C PRO A 300 8.11 19.85 -16.67
N ARG A 301 8.07 20.71 -17.71
CA ARG A 301 9.00 20.64 -18.85
C ARG A 301 10.42 21.02 -18.41
N SER A 302 11.39 20.17 -18.73
CA SER A 302 12.82 20.47 -18.60
C SER A 302 13.42 20.99 -19.93
N LEU A 303 14.66 21.45 -19.87
CA LEU A 303 15.50 21.66 -21.05
C LEU A 303 16.04 20.34 -21.63
N ALA A 304 16.12 19.29 -20.80
CA ALA A 304 16.51 17.94 -21.22
C ALA A 304 15.31 17.13 -21.76
N ALA A 305 15.59 15.99 -22.40
CA ALA A 305 14.56 15.00 -22.75
C ALA A 305 13.86 14.40 -21.51
N THR A 306 14.56 14.36 -20.37
CA THR A 306 13.99 13.94 -19.08
C THR A 306 13.22 15.10 -18.44
N ARG A 307 12.00 14.85 -17.97
CA ARG A 307 11.18 15.86 -17.29
C ARG A 307 11.74 16.17 -15.90
N CYS A 308 11.45 17.36 -15.35
CA CYS A 308 12.08 17.85 -14.12
C CYS A 308 11.95 16.86 -12.95
N THR A 309 10.80 16.21 -12.82
CA THR A 309 10.51 15.21 -11.80
C THR A 309 11.40 13.96 -11.86
N HIS A 310 12.03 13.67 -12.99
CA HIS A 310 12.92 12.52 -13.16
C HIS A 310 14.40 12.91 -13.32
N THR A 311 14.73 14.21 -13.37
CA THR A 311 16.12 14.68 -13.58
C THR A 311 17.10 14.11 -12.54
N ARG A 312 16.68 13.91 -11.29
CA ARG A 312 17.53 13.32 -10.24
C ARG A 312 17.90 11.85 -10.51
N LEU A 313 17.17 11.12 -11.36
CA LEU A 313 17.49 9.73 -11.70
C LEU A 313 18.72 9.59 -12.62
N GLY A 314 19.09 10.64 -13.34
CA GLY A 314 20.31 10.69 -14.14
C GLY A 314 21.60 10.91 -13.33
N ASP A 315 21.49 11.20 -12.04
CA ASP A 315 22.63 11.35 -11.13
C ASP A 315 23.16 9.96 -10.73
N ARG A 316 24.46 9.74 -10.96
CA ARG A 316 25.13 8.45 -10.75
C ARG A 316 25.17 8.02 -9.29
N GLU A 317 25.46 8.94 -8.38
CA GLU A 317 25.54 8.65 -6.93
C GLU A 317 24.13 8.36 -6.39
N PHE A 318 23.14 9.12 -6.85
CA PHE A 318 21.74 8.87 -6.52
C PHE A 318 21.26 7.50 -7.04
N GLY A 319 21.62 7.15 -8.28
CA GLY A 319 21.34 5.84 -8.87
C GLY A 319 21.95 4.68 -8.07
N GLN A 320 23.21 4.80 -7.65
CA GLN A 320 23.89 3.82 -6.79
C GLN A 320 23.22 3.69 -5.41
N ALA A 321 22.83 4.80 -4.78
CA ALA A 321 22.11 4.80 -3.51
C ALA A 321 20.74 4.11 -3.64
N MET A 322 19.96 4.45 -4.66
CA MET A 322 18.67 3.81 -4.96
C MET A 322 18.83 2.30 -5.19
N LEU A 323 19.80 1.88 -6.00
CA LEU A 323 20.11 0.46 -6.24
C LEU A 323 20.41 -0.27 -4.92
N GLY A 324 21.33 0.28 -4.12
CA GLY A 324 21.75 -0.33 -2.86
C GLY A 324 20.64 -0.44 -1.82
N HIS A 325 19.70 0.52 -1.78
CA HIS A 325 18.55 0.46 -0.89
C HIS A 325 17.44 -0.47 -1.39
N LEU A 326 17.15 -0.48 -2.69
CA LEU A 326 16.17 -1.41 -3.27
C LEU A 326 16.64 -2.87 -3.16
N ALA A 327 17.89 -3.18 -3.48
CA ALA A 327 18.45 -4.53 -3.34
C ALA A 327 18.42 -5.02 -1.88
N LYS A 328 18.78 -4.17 -0.91
CA LYS A 328 18.61 -4.47 0.53
C LYS A 328 17.14 -4.70 0.90
N GLY A 329 16.21 -3.98 0.28
CA GLY A 329 14.77 -4.17 0.47
C GLY A 329 14.29 -5.53 -0.03
N VAL A 330 14.61 -5.89 -1.27
CA VAL A 330 14.28 -7.19 -1.89
C VAL A 330 14.87 -8.35 -1.08
N SER A 331 16.15 -8.25 -0.72
CA SER A 331 16.86 -9.25 0.08
C SER A 331 16.23 -9.50 1.46
N ARG A 332 15.64 -8.46 2.09
CA ARG A 332 14.93 -8.60 3.38
C ARG A 332 13.59 -9.34 3.26
N ILE A 333 12.85 -9.14 2.16
CA ILE A 333 11.51 -9.72 2.00
C ILE A 333 11.54 -11.11 1.36
N ARG A 334 12.59 -11.47 0.62
CA ARG A 334 12.64 -12.64 -0.30
C ARG A 334 12.17 -14.00 0.26
N GLU A 335 12.24 -14.24 1.57
CA GLU A 335 11.82 -15.52 2.19
C GLU A 335 10.36 -15.51 2.68
N ASN A 336 9.66 -14.36 2.67
CA ASN A 336 8.23 -14.24 2.99
C ASN A 336 7.46 -13.70 1.78
N TRP A 337 6.43 -14.43 1.32
CA TRP A 337 5.56 -14.06 0.21
C TRP A 337 4.42 -13.11 0.58
N GLU A 338 4.09 -12.96 1.87
CA GLU A 338 3.07 -12.02 2.36
C GLU A 338 3.31 -10.56 1.90
N PRO A 339 4.55 -10.01 1.92
CA PRO A 339 4.85 -8.66 1.44
C PRO A 339 4.90 -8.49 -0.10
N TYR A 340 3.98 -9.12 -0.85
CA TYR A 340 3.95 -9.01 -2.32
C TYR A 340 3.75 -7.58 -2.84
N THR A 341 2.97 -6.75 -2.14
CA THR A 341 2.77 -5.33 -2.47
C THR A 341 4.08 -4.52 -2.35
N THR A 342 4.95 -4.92 -1.42
CA THR A 342 6.30 -4.35 -1.30
C THR A 342 7.17 -4.73 -2.49
N LEU A 343 7.13 -5.99 -2.94
CA LEU A 343 7.88 -6.43 -4.12
C LEU A 343 7.39 -5.76 -5.41
N CYS A 344 6.07 -5.59 -5.58
CA CYS A 344 5.49 -4.75 -6.63
C CYS A 344 6.12 -3.34 -6.62
N SER A 345 6.09 -2.69 -5.47
CA SER A 345 6.58 -1.31 -5.30
C SER A 345 8.08 -1.19 -5.64
N PHE A 346 8.92 -2.12 -5.15
CA PHE A 346 10.34 -2.15 -5.50
C PHE A 346 10.57 -2.40 -6.99
N THR A 347 9.79 -3.29 -7.60
CA THR A 347 9.87 -3.58 -9.04
C THR A 347 9.52 -2.34 -9.87
N PHE A 348 8.47 -1.60 -9.52
CA PHE A 348 8.09 -0.37 -10.25
C PHE A 348 9.13 0.74 -10.11
N LEU A 349 9.68 0.92 -8.92
CA LEU A 349 10.76 1.88 -8.69
C LEU A 349 12.01 1.47 -9.48
N ALA A 350 12.43 0.21 -9.40
CA ALA A 350 13.60 -0.32 -10.14
C ALA A 350 13.43 -0.17 -11.66
N SER A 351 12.29 -0.60 -12.24
CA SER A 351 12.01 -0.45 -13.67
C SER A 351 11.95 1.02 -14.12
N ARG A 352 11.45 1.93 -13.26
CA ARG A 352 11.41 3.36 -13.58
C ARG A 352 12.80 4.00 -13.51
N VAL A 353 13.60 3.64 -12.51
CA VAL A 353 14.98 4.11 -12.38
C VAL A 353 15.84 3.59 -13.54
N LEU A 354 15.70 2.30 -13.91
CA LEU A 354 16.32 1.70 -15.09
C LEU A 354 16.13 2.53 -16.37
N SER A 355 14.92 3.07 -16.60
CA SER A 355 14.62 3.90 -17.78
C SER A 355 15.32 5.26 -17.82
N GLN A 356 16.02 5.69 -16.76
CA GLN A 356 16.57 7.05 -16.64
C GLN A 356 18.02 7.11 -16.13
N VAL A 357 18.60 5.99 -15.65
CA VAL A 357 19.97 5.95 -15.11
C VAL A 357 21.04 6.04 -16.22
N PRO A 358 22.26 6.49 -15.85
CA PRO A 358 23.46 6.32 -16.67
C PRO A 358 23.66 4.87 -17.14
N ARG A 359 24.21 4.70 -18.36
CA ARG A 359 24.37 3.39 -19.02
C ARG A 359 25.19 2.37 -18.23
N ASP A 360 26.13 2.82 -17.40
CA ASP A 360 26.96 1.95 -16.55
C ASP A 360 26.17 1.36 -15.36
N LEU A 361 25.07 1.99 -14.96
CA LEU A 361 24.17 1.48 -13.91
C LEU A 361 22.99 0.66 -14.47
N ALA A 362 22.76 0.69 -15.78
CA ALA A 362 21.62 0.00 -16.39
C ALA A 362 21.66 -1.53 -16.18
N ILE A 363 22.83 -2.16 -16.33
CA ILE A 363 22.98 -3.62 -16.12
C ILE A 363 22.67 -4.01 -14.66
N PRO A 364 23.28 -3.39 -13.62
CA PRO A 364 22.89 -3.65 -12.22
C PRO A 364 21.40 -3.47 -11.90
N PHE A 365 20.70 -2.54 -12.57
CA PHE A 365 19.26 -2.39 -12.42
C PHE A 365 18.45 -3.48 -13.14
N VAL A 366 18.93 -4.00 -14.29
CA VAL A 366 18.37 -5.21 -14.92
C VAL A 366 18.55 -6.41 -14.00
N ASP A 367 19.73 -6.60 -13.42
CA ASP A 367 20.01 -7.70 -12.48
C ASP A 367 19.09 -7.66 -11.24
N LEU A 368 18.83 -6.48 -10.69
CA LEU A 368 17.87 -6.28 -9.59
C LEU A 368 16.42 -6.61 -10.00
N VAL A 369 16.00 -6.25 -11.21
CA VAL A 369 14.66 -6.60 -11.72
C VAL A 369 14.55 -8.11 -11.99
N ASP A 370 15.64 -8.75 -12.42
CA ASP A 370 15.75 -10.20 -12.55
C ASP A 370 15.72 -10.93 -11.19
N GLU A 371 16.33 -10.36 -10.14
CA GLU A 371 16.18 -10.83 -8.75
C GLU A 371 14.71 -10.73 -8.30
N CYS A 372 14.06 -9.58 -8.51
CA CYS A 372 12.64 -9.39 -8.19
C CYS A 372 11.75 -10.43 -8.88
N ARG A 373 12.03 -10.73 -10.16
CA ARG A 373 11.34 -11.76 -10.95
C ARG A 373 11.53 -13.16 -10.36
N ALA A 374 12.77 -13.52 -10.01
CA ALA A 374 13.09 -14.82 -9.43
C ALA A 374 12.42 -15.02 -8.05
N VAL A 375 12.36 -13.97 -7.23
CA VAL A 375 11.65 -13.97 -5.95
C VAL A 375 10.14 -14.15 -6.15
N ALA A 376 9.52 -13.35 -7.04
CA ALA A 376 8.10 -13.45 -7.32
C ALA A 376 7.70 -14.83 -7.86
N TYR A 377 8.50 -15.42 -8.76
CA TYR A 377 8.24 -16.75 -9.32
C TYR A 377 8.38 -17.86 -8.25
N ARG A 378 9.38 -17.77 -7.37
CA ARG A 378 9.52 -18.70 -6.23
C ARG A 378 8.31 -18.63 -5.30
N TRP A 379 7.84 -17.42 -4.99
CA TRP A 379 6.63 -17.24 -4.18
C TRP A 379 5.40 -17.82 -4.88
N LEU A 380 5.26 -17.61 -6.18
CA LEU A 380 4.14 -18.15 -6.96
C LEU A 380 4.07 -19.67 -6.85
N ALA A 381 5.20 -20.37 -7.00
CA ALA A 381 5.29 -21.83 -6.83
C ALA A 381 4.88 -22.28 -5.41
N ILE A 382 5.42 -21.64 -4.36
CA ILE A 382 5.11 -21.97 -2.96
C ILE A 382 3.62 -21.75 -2.64
N VAL A 383 3.03 -20.65 -3.12
CA VAL A 383 1.62 -20.34 -2.83
C VAL A 383 0.68 -21.24 -3.65
N LEU A 384 1.03 -21.59 -4.89
CA LEU A 384 0.30 -22.58 -5.69
C LEU A 384 0.30 -23.97 -5.03
N GLU A 385 1.46 -24.47 -4.60
CA GLU A 385 1.59 -25.75 -3.89
C GLU A 385 0.74 -25.75 -2.61
N ARG A 386 0.79 -24.66 -1.82
CA ARG A 386 -0.06 -24.50 -0.63
C ARG A 386 -1.55 -24.44 -0.96
N ALA A 387 -1.94 -23.78 -2.06
CA ALA A 387 -3.33 -23.71 -2.49
C ALA A 387 -3.85 -25.10 -2.91
N GLN A 388 -3.02 -25.90 -3.60
CA GLN A 388 -3.36 -27.27 -4.01
C GLN A 388 -3.40 -28.24 -2.83
N ALA A 389 -2.49 -28.10 -1.85
CA ALA A 389 -2.48 -28.92 -0.64
C ALA A 389 -3.60 -28.58 0.37
N THR A 390 -4.25 -27.41 0.21
CA THR A 390 -5.30 -26.94 1.12
C THR A 390 -6.66 -27.56 0.79
N THR A 391 -7.27 -28.22 1.78
CA THR A 391 -8.62 -28.81 1.69
C THR A 391 -9.75 -27.89 2.16
N ASP A 392 -9.43 -26.74 2.77
CA ASP A 392 -10.40 -25.70 3.14
C ASP A 392 -10.61 -24.71 1.99
N GLU A 393 -11.83 -24.68 1.44
CA GLU A 393 -12.21 -23.81 0.33
C GLU A 393 -12.08 -22.31 0.60
N VAL A 394 -12.29 -21.86 1.85
CA VAL A 394 -12.16 -20.44 2.19
C VAL A 394 -10.69 -20.06 2.20
N HIS A 395 -9.84 -20.90 2.79
CA HIS A 395 -8.40 -20.69 2.81
C HIS A 395 -7.80 -20.81 1.39
N ARG A 396 -8.19 -21.83 0.62
CA ARG A 396 -7.75 -22.04 -0.77
C ARG A 396 -8.12 -20.85 -1.65
N ARG A 397 -9.34 -20.32 -1.56
CA ARG A 397 -9.75 -19.11 -2.30
C ARG A 397 -8.91 -17.89 -1.90
N GLY A 398 -8.59 -17.74 -0.60
CA GLY A 398 -7.67 -16.71 -0.13
C GLY A 398 -6.27 -16.84 -0.75
N LEU A 399 -5.71 -18.05 -0.76
CA LEU A 399 -4.41 -18.34 -1.37
C LEU A 399 -4.43 -18.09 -2.89
N LEU A 400 -5.49 -18.47 -3.62
CA LEU A 400 -5.62 -18.18 -5.05
C LEU A 400 -5.70 -16.67 -5.34
N GLY A 401 -6.29 -15.87 -4.44
CA GLY A 401 -6.21 -14.40 -4.49
C GLY A 401 -4.77 -13.87 -4.34
N VAL A 402 -3.96 -14.52 -3.49
CA VAL A 402 -2.52 -14.21 -3.37
C VAL A 402 -1.75 -14.67 -4.61
N VAL A 403 -2.03 -15.86 -5.16
CA VAL A 403 -1.47 -16.36 -6.44
C VAL A 403 -1.66 -15.32 -7.55
N LEU A 404 -2.89 -14.80 -7.71
CA LEU A 404 -3.18 -13.76 -8.70
C LEU A 404 -2.32 -12.51 -8.49
N ASN A 405 -2.25 -12.00 -7.27
CA ASN A 405 -1.50 -10.78 -6.97
C ASN A 405 0.04 -10.97 -7.11
N VAL A 406 0.57 -12.13 -6.76
CA VAL A 406 1.99 -12.50 -6.95
C VAL A 406 2.31 -12.71 -8.44
N ALA A 407 1.42 -13.32 -9.22
CA ALA A 407 1.60 -13.46 -10.67
C ALA A 407 1.56 -12.10 -11.38
N LEU A 408 0.67 -11.19 -10.97
CA LEU A 408 0.64 -9.80 -11.43
C LEU A 408 1.91 -9.04 -11.05
N ALA A 409 2.45 -9.24 -9.84
CA ALA A 409 3.73 -8.69 -9.41
C ALA A 409 4.89 -9.19 -10.29
N PHE A 410 4.92 -10.49 -10.56
CA PHE A 410 5.90 -11.15 -11.42
C PHE A 410 5.90 -10.58 -12.84
N VAL A 411 4.72 -10.45 -13.48
CA VAL A 411 4.60 -9.82 -14.81
C VAL A 411 5.09 -8.37 -14.77
N GLY A 412 4.89 -7.66 -13.66
CA GLY A 412 5.42 -6.32 -13.44
C GLY A 412 6.92 -6.19 -13.69
N SER A 413 7.71 -7.25 -13.48
CA SER A 413 9.16 -7.30 -13.73
C SER A 413 9.55 -7.33 -15.22
N PHE A 414 8.60 -7.55 -16.12
CA PHE A 414 8.80 -7.45 -17.57
C PHE A 414 8.41 -6.06 -18.11
N ASN A 415 7.85 -5.17 -17.29
CA ASN A 415 7.47 -3.82 -17.70
C ASN A 415 8.67 -2.84 -17.65
N ILE A 416 9.74 -3.22 -18.33
CA ILE A 416 10.98 -2.46 -18.59
C ILE A 416 10.94 -1.87 -20.02
N GLU A 417 11.96 -1.14 -20.48
CA GLU A 417 11.98 -0.57 -21.85
C GLU A 417 12.06 -1.66 -22.95
N ASP A 418 11.57 -1.37 -24.15
CA ASP A 418 11.46 -2.37 -25.25
C ASP A 418 12.80 -3.02 -25.63
N CYS A 419 13.90 -2.28 -25.54
CA CYS A 419 15.24 -2.77 -25.85
C CYS A 419 15.78 -3.78 -24.83
N PHE A 420 15.35 -3.70 -23.56
CA PHE A 420 15.67 -4.69 -22.52
C PHE A 420 14.66 -5.83 -22.53
N LEU A 421 13.37 -5.52 -22.73
CA LEU A 421 12.30 -6.51 -22.83
C LEU A 421 12.56 -7.51 -23.98
N ALA A 422 13.01 -7.03 -25.14
CA ALA A 422 13.39 -7.89 -26.26
C ALA A 422 14.47 -8.90 -25.86
N LYS A 423 15.55 -8.44 -25.22
CA LYS A 423 16.66 -9.29 -24.76
C LYS A 423 16.26 -10.29 -23.68
N VAL A 424 15.41 -9.88 -22.74
CA VAL A 424 14.90 -10.79 -21.69
C VAL A 424 14.07 -11.92 -22.32
N LEU A 425 13.31 -11.64 -23.39
CA LEU A 425 12.45 -12.61 -24.07
C LEU A 425 13.15 -13.43 -25.18
N GLU A 426 14.40 -13.14 -25.53
CA GLU A 426 15.23 -14.02 -26.37
C GLU A 426 15.47 -15.38 -25.67
N TYR A 427 15.57 -15.39 -24.35
CA TYR A 427 15.72 -16.61 -23.56
C TYR A 427 14.40 -17.39 -23.46
N SER A 428 14.38 -18.63 -23.99
CA SER A 428 13.21 -19.51 -24.03
C SER A 428 12.56 -19.74 -22.66
N ASP A 429 13.36 -19.92 -21.61
CA ASP A 429 12.85 -20.07 -20.24
C ASP A 429 12.14 -18.81 -19.75
N ARG A 430 12.73 -17.61 -19.96
CA ARG A 430 12.16 -16.32 -19.57
C ARG A 430 10.85 -16.01 -20.30
N ALA A 431 10.76 -16.33 -21.59
CA ALA A 431 9.51 -16.23 -22.34
C ALA A 431 8.47 -17.26 -21.85
N SER A 432 8.89 -18.48 -21.51
CA SER A 432 7.97 -19.52 -21.02
C SER A 432 7.32 -19.17 -19.68
N ILE A 433 8.09 -18.68 -18.70
CA ILE A 433 7.55 -18.26 -17.39
C ILE A 433 6.58 -17.07 -17.51
N LEU A 434 6.77 -16.19 -18.51
CA LEU A 434 5.82 -15.10 -18.78
C LEU A 434 4.48 -15.61 -19.32
N LEU A 435 4.52 -16.52 -20.29
CA LEU A 435 3.30 -17.15 -20.85
C LEU A 435 2.55 -17.96 -19.78
N GLU A 436 3.28 -18.79 -19.02
CA GLU A 436 2.78 -19.56 -17.88
C GLU A 436 2.10 -18.67 -16.84
N CYS A 437 2.77 -17.59 -16.40
CA CYS A 437 2.15 -16.65 -15.45
C CYS A 437 0.95 -15.90 -16.05
N SER A 438 0.92 -15.65 -17.37
CA SER A 438 -0.25 -15.07 -18.03
C SER A 438 -1.45 -16.03 -18.02
N VAL A 439 -1.22 -17.33 -18.19
CA VAL A 439 -2.25 -18.38 -18.05
C VAL A 439 -2.74 -18.45 -16.59
N ILE A 440 -1.84 -18.40 -15.61
CA ILE A 440 -2.19 -18.37 -14.19
C ILE A 440 -3.03 -17.13 -13.82
N ILE A 441 -2.67 -15.96 -14.35
CA ILE A 441 -3.47 -14.72 -14.17
C ILE A 441 -4.85 -14.89 -14.79
N HIS A 442 -4.96 -15.40 -16.02
CA HIS A 442 -6.24 -15.63 -16.69
C HIS A 442 -7.16 -16.54 -15.86
N ASN A 443 -6.64 -17.68 -15.41
CA ASN A 443 -7.41 -18.70 -14.68
C ASN A 443 -7.89 -18.23 -13.30
N ASN A 444 -7.15 -17.32 -12.65
CA ASN A 444 -7.46 -16.81 -11.31
C ASN A 444 -8.13 -15.41 -11.32
N ALA A 445 -8.25 -14.76 -12.47
CA ALA A 445 -8.85 -13.43 -12.57
C ALA A 445 -10.34 -13.45 -12.18
N PRO A 446 -10.81 -12.47 -11.38
CA PRO A 446 -12.23 -12.35 -11.08
C PRO A 446 -13.01 -11.87 -12.32
N VAL A 447 -14.25 -12.33 -12.47
CA VAL A 447 -15.15 -11.98 -13.59
C VAL A 447 -15.41 -10.47 -13.67
N GLN A 448 -15.36 -9.79 -12.52
CA GLN A 448 -15.37 -8.33 -12.40
C GLN A 448 -14.33 -7.96 -11.33
N ILE A 449 -13.45 -7.01 -11.64
CA ILE A 449 -12.50 -6.46 -10.67
C ILE A 449 -13.29 -5.56 -9.71
N SER A 450 -13.05 -5.70 -8.41
CA SER A 450 -13.70 -4.84 -7.41
C SER A 450 -13.27 -3.39 -7.59
N ALA A 451 -14.22 -2.46 -7.63
CA ALA A 451 -13.94 -1.03 -7.66
C ALA A 451 -13.17 -0.53 -6.42
N ASP A 452 -13.20 -1.28 -5.32
CA ASP A 452 -12.49 -0.96 -4.07
C ASP A 452 -11.06 -1.54 -4.02
N ASP A 453 -10.59 -2.24 -5.07
CA ASP A 453 -9.17 -2.60 -5.27
C ASP A 453 -8.56 -1.88 -6.50
N PRO A 454 -8.21 -0.59 -6.35
CA PRO A 454 -7.57 0.18 -7.42
C PRO A 454 -6.14 -0.28 -7.73
N LEU A 455 -5.44 -0.96 -6.81
CA LEU A 455 -4.09 -1.48 -7.08
C LEU A 455 -4.16 -2.69 -8.00
N GLN A 456 -5.02 -3.67 -7.71
CA GLN A 456 -5.23 -4.81 -8.61
C GLN A 456 -5.72 -4.35 -9.99
N THR A 457 -6.59 -3.33 -10.04
CA THR A 457 -7.00 -2.68 -11.30
C THR A 457 -5.81 -2.12 -12.09
N ALA A 458 -4.90 -1.39 -11.42
CA ALA A 458 -3.68 -0.87 -12.04
C ALA A 458 -2.74 -2.00 -12.49
N LEU A 459 -2.60 -3.07 -11.70
CA LEU A 459 -1.79 -4.25 -12.03
C LEU A 459 -2.32 -4.97 -13.28
N PHE A 460 -3.63 -5.19 -13.39
CA PHE A 460 -4.25 -5.78 -14.59
C PHE A 460 -4.00 -4.92 -15.84
N GLY A 461 -4.13 -3.60 -15.73
CA GLY A 461 -3.78 -2.67 -16.82
C GLY A 461 -2.32 -2.79 -17.25
N ARG A 462 -1.40 -2.93 -16.29
CA ARG A 462 0.03 -3.14 -16.55
C ARG A 462 0.35 -4.50 -17.17
N TRP A 463 -0.31 -5.58 -16.77
CA TRP A 463 -0.18 -6.90 -17.41
C TRP A 463 -0.62 -6.83 -18.87
N ARG A 464 -1.82 -6.32 -19.16
CA ARG A 464 -2.33 -6.16 -20.54
C ARG A 464 -1.37 -5.34 -21.42
N HIS A 465 -0.84 -4.24 -20.88
CA HIS A 465 0.16 -3.43 -21.59
C HIS A 465 1.49 -4.17 -21.82
N THR A 466 1.96 -4.94 -20.83
CA THR A 466 3.19 -5.74 -20.94
C THR A 466 3.04 -6.87 -21.96
N MET A 467 1.92 -7.60 -21.95
CA MET A 467 1.66 -8.66 -22.94
C MET A 467 1.54 -8.08 -24.37
N HIS A 468 0.89 -6.92 -24.52
CA HIS A 468 0.83 -6.24 -25.82
C HIS A 468 2.24 -5.88 -26.36
N ARG A 469 3.15 -5.40 -25.51
CA ARG A 469 4.54 -5.09 -25.90
C ARG A 469 5.39 -6.35 -26.12
N ALA A 470 5.14 -7.40 -25.36
CA ALA A 470 5.85 -8.68 -25.47
C ALA A 470 5.43 -9.50 -26.70
N ARG A 471 4.16 -9.40 -27.14
CA ARG A 471 3.57 -10.22 -28.22
C ARG A 471 4.45 -10.29 -29.47
N ASP A 472 4.83 -9.16 -30.05
CA ASP A 472 5.61 -9.14 -31.30
C ASP A 472 7.03 -9.71 -31.11
N VAL A 473 7.57 -9.71 -29.89
CA VAL A 473 8.85 -10.40 -29.58
C VAL A 473 8.61 -11.91 -29.51
N ILE A 474 7.63 -12.36 -28.72
CA ILE A 474 7.36 -13.78 -28.48
C ILE A 474 6.96 -14.49 -29.79
N VAL A 475 6.12 -13.87 -30.63
CA VAL A 475 5.72 -14.42 -31.94
C VAL A 475 6.92 -14.56 -32.87
N ARG A 476 7.84 -13.58 -32.90
CA ARG A 476 9.10 -13.68 -33.67
C ARG A 476 10.01 -14.79 -33.13
N GLN A 477 10.09 -14.97 -31.82
CA GLN A 477 10.87 -16.05 -31.21
C GLN A 477 10.31 -17.44 -31.59
N ASN A 478 8.99 -17.61 -31.64
CA ASN A 478 8.37 -18.85 -32.13
C ASN A 478 8.74 -19.13 -33.59
N ALA A 479 8.72 -18.12 -34.47
CA ALA A 479 9.15 -18.26 -35.86
C ALA A 479 10.63 -18.64 -36.02
N LEU A 480 11.46 -18.35 -35.01
CA LEU A 480 12.87 -18.77 -34.91
C LEU A 480 13.06 -20.15 -34.23
N GLY A 481 11.98 -20.89 -33.95
CA GLY A 481 12.01 -22.23 -33.36
C GLY A 481 12.15 -22.26 -31.83
N ASN A 482 11.91 -21.14 -31.13
CA ASN A 482 12.02 -21.07 -29.68
C ASN A 482 10.93 -21.91 -28.98
N SER A 483 11.33 -22.85 -28.13
CA SER A 483 10.44 -23.80 -27.44
C SER A 483 9.62 -23.21 -26.27
N CYS A 484 9.66 -21.89 -26.05
CA CYS A 484 8.97 -21.21 -24.95
C CYS A 484 7.48 -21.59 -24.79
N PHE A 485 6.71 -21.66 -25.88
CA PHE A 485 5.31 -22.11 -25.87
C PHE A 485 5.16 -23.55 -25.38
N ASN A 486 6.02 -24.46 -25.85
CA ASN A 486 5.99 -25.86 -25.45
C ASN A 486 6.31 -26.02 -23.96
N ILE A 487 7.26 -25.24 -23.44
CA ILE A 487 7.63 -25.25 -22.03
C ILE A 487 6.48 -24.71 -21.17
N ALA A 488 5.90 -23.57 -21.54
CA ALA A 488 4.82 -22.93 -20.79
C ALA A 488 3.56 -23.81 -20.72
N VAL A 489 3.11 -24.34 -21.87
CA VAL A 489 1.93 -25.22 -21.92
C VAL A 489 2.18 -26.54 -21.21
N LYS A 490 3.40 -27.11 -21.29
CA LYS A 490 3.73 -28.34 -20.54
C LYS A 490 3.79 -28.15 -19.02
N ARG A 491 4.11 -26.96 -18.53
CA ARG A 491 4.02 -26.64 -17.09
C ARG A 491 2.55 -26.47 -16.65
N CYS A 492 1.71 -25.86 -17.47
CA CYS A 492 0.27 -25.73 -17.21
C CYS A 492 -0.50 -27.07 -17.37
N TRP A 493 -0.05 -27.93 -18.30
CA TRP A 493 -0.67 -29.22 -18.64
C TRP A 493 0.42 -30.28 -18.86
N PRO A 494 0.78 -31.06 -17.82
CA PRO A 494 1.91 -32.00 -17.89
C PRO A 494 1.81 -33.09 -18.97
N ALA A 495 0.59 -33.45 -19.39
CA ALA A 495 0.35 -34.43 -20.47
C ALA A 495 0.52 -33.85 -21.89
N PHE A 496 0.80 -32.54 -22.03
CA PHE A 496 1.01 -31.91 -23.31
C PHE A 496 2.25 -32.47 -24.05
N ALA A 497 2.01 -33.07 -25.22
CA ALA A 497 3.01 -33.57 -26.14
C ALA A 497 2.71 -33.08 -27.57
N PRO A 498 3.37 -32.00 -28.04
CA PRO A 498 3.10 -31.39 -29.35
C PRO A 498 3.71 -32.19 -30.50
N VAL A 499 3.01 -32.24 -31.62
CA VAL A 499 3.49 -32.81 -32.90
C VAL A 499 3.95 -31.73 -33.86
N SER A 500 3.26 -30.59 -33.88
CA SER A 500 3.51 -29.47 -34.79
C SER A 500 4.15 -28.27 -34.09
N THR A 501 4.88 -27.45 -34.86
CA THR A 501 5.23 -26.09 -34.44
C THR A 501 3.96 -25.26 -34.24
N TRP A 502 4.02 -24.24 -33.39
CA TRP A 502 2.89 -23.35 -33.18
C TRP A 502 2.71 -22.44 -34.40
N ALA A 503 1.53 -22.48 -35.02
CA ALA A 503 1.12 -21.56 -36.07
C ALA A 503 0.43 -20.33 -35.46
N LEU A 504 0.61 -19.16 -36.07
CA LEU A 504 -0.17 -17.97 -35.74
C LEU A 504 -1.47 -17.97 -36.54
N ASP A 505 -2.57 -17.58 -35.92
CA ASP A 505 -3.84 -17.33 -36.59
C ASP A 505 -3.77 -15.99 -37.36
N ASP A 506 -3.89 -16.04 -38.70
CA ASP A 506 -3.68 -14.89 -39.58
C ASP A 506 -4.79 -13.81 -39.47
N GLU A 507 -6.01 -14.18 -39.06
CA GLU A 507 -7.13 -13.22 -38.95
C GLU A 507 -7.07 -12.41 -37.64
N THR A 508 -6.73 -13.06 -36.54
CA THR A 508 -6.74 -12.44 -35.21
C THR A 508 -5.36 -11.99 -34.74
N CYS A 509 -4.29 -12.54 -35.31
CA CYS A 509 -2.88 -12.30 -34.98
C CYS A 509 -2.51 -12.46 -33.50
N ARG A 510 -3.37 -13.04 -32.65
CA ARG A 510 -3.16 -13.17 -31.18
C ARG A 510 -3.17 -14.61 -30.68
N TRP A 511 -3.94 -15.47 -31.34
CA TRP A 511 -4.02 -16.89 -31.05
C TRP A 511 -2.88 -17.62 -31.76
N LEU A 512 -2.16 -18.48 -31.02
CA LEU A 512 -1.33 -19.51 -31.64
C LEU A 512 -1.98 -20.88 -31.44
N GLN A 513 -1.79 -21.75 -32.43
CA GLN A 513 -2.41 -23.07 -32.52
C GLN A 513 -1.35 -24.17 -32.72
N THR A 514 -1.55 -25.34 -32.10
CA THR A 514 -0.75 -26.56 -32.34
C THR A 514 -1.61 -27.81 -32.12
N THR A 515 -1.10 -28.99 -32.49
CA THR A 515 -1.79 -30.28 -32.36
C THR A 515 -0.96 -31.26 -31.52
N THR A 516 -1.60 -31.99 -30.61
CA THR A 516 -0.93 -33.03 -29.80
C THR A 516 -0.85 -34.37 -30.54
N HIS A 517 -0.04 -35.31 -30.02
CA HIS A 517 0.04 -36.70 -30.53
C HIS A 517 -1.31 -37.45 -30.49
N GLU A 518 -2.22 -37.03 -29.63
CA GLU A 518 -3.56 -37.60 -29.47
C GLU A 518 -4.61 -36.96 -30.42
N GLY A 519 -4.17 -36.03 -31.29
CA GLY A 519 -5.05 -35.31 -32.22
C GLY A 519 -5.83 -34.14 -31.60
N LEU A 520 -5.47 -33.72 -30.38
CA LEU A 520 -6.12 -32.59 -29.70
C LEU A 520 -5.55 -31.27 -30.22
N GLN A 521 -6.41 -30.33 -30.61
CA GLN A 521 -6.01 -28.97 -30.99
C GLN A 521 -5.85 -28.10 -29.75
N VAL A 522 -4.72 -27.40 -29.64
CA VAL A 522 -4.38 -26.52 -28.52
C VAL A 522 -4.26 -25.09 -29.01
N HIS A 523 -4.94 -24.16 -28.36
CA HIS A 523 -4.94 -22.73 -28.69
C HIS A 523 -4.47 -21.91 -27.49
N LEU A 524 -3.60 -20.93 -27.70
CA LEU A 524 -3.14 -19.99 -26.66
C LEU A 524 -3.25 -18.54 -27.15
N ASP A 525 -3.97 -17.68 -26.42
CA ASP A 525 -4.02 -16.23 -26.67
C ASP A 525 -2.84 -15.53 -25.98
N THR A 526 -1.93 -14.99 -26.78
CA THR A 526 -0.72 -14.29 -26.31
C THR A 526 -0.99 -12.97 -25.58
N LEU A 527 -2.19 -12.40 -25.69
CA LEU A 527 -2.57 -11.14 -25.02
C LEU A 527 -3.33 -11.37 -23.71
N THR A 528 -4.15 -12.44 -23.65
CA THR A 528 -5.05 -12.69 -22.52
C THR A 528 -4.63 -13.87 -21.65
N GLY A 529 -3.69 -14.72 -22.09
CA GLY A 529 -3.31 -15.95 -21.40
C GLY A 529 -4.36 -17.06 -21.47
N GLU A 530 -5.39 -16.94 -22.31
CA GLU A 530 -6.42 -17.97 -22.44
C GLU A 530 -5.85 -19.21 -23.15
N LEU A 531 -5.94 -20.38 -22.48
CA LEU A 531 -5.41 -21.65 -22.98
C LEU A 531 -6.55 -22.68 -23.13
N LEU A 532 -6.81 -23.07 -24.38
CA LEU A 532 -7.91 -23.94 -24.76
C LEU A 532 -7.40 -25.24 -25.40
N VAL A 533 -8.06 -26.36 -25.12
CA VAL A 533 -7.86 -27.65 -25.80
C VAL A 533 -9.20 -28.11 -26.38
N ASN A 534 -9.24 -28.37 -27.69
CA ASN A 534 -10.47 -28.59 -28.47
C ASN A 534 -11.56 -27.53 -28.17
N GLY A 535 -11.16 -26.25 -28.12
CA GLY A 535 -12.05 -25.12 -27.81
C GLY A 535 -12.55 -25.04 -26.36
N SER A 536 -12.05 -25.88 -25.45
CA SER A 536 -12.45 -25.91 -24.03
C SER A 536 -11.31 -25.49 -23.09
N PRO A 537 -11.55 -24.66 -22.05
CA PRO A 537 -10.53 -24.31 -21.06
C PRO A 537 -10.03 -25.50 -20.23
N ILE A 538 -8.75 -25.50 -19.86
CA ILE A 538 -8.09 -26.60 -19.13
C ILE A 538 -7.85 -26.36 -17.63
N ALA A 539 -8.51 -25.36 -17.05
CA ALA A 539 -8.31 -24.97 -15.65
C ALA A 539 -9.59 -24.92 -14.82
N ARG A 540 -10.76 -24.98 -15.47
CA ARG A 540 -12.06 -24.82 -14.82
C ARG A 540 -13.18 -25.44 -15.64
N LEU A 541 -14.12 -26.11 -14.98
CA LEU A 541 -15.30 -26.66 -15.62
C LEU A 541 -16.18 -25.55 -16.23
N PRO A 542 -16.85 -25.79 -17.37
CA PRO A 542 -17.83 -24.85 -17.92
C PRO A 542 -18.94 -24.54 -16.89
N ARG A 543 -19.41 -23.29 -16.86
CA ARG A 543 -20.34 -22.79 -15.82
C ARG A 543 -21.64 -23.57 -15.68
N GLU A 544 -22.06 -24.30 -16.71
CA GLU A 544 -23.21 -25.21 -16.67
C GLU A 544 -23.02 -26.38 -15.70
N TYR A 545 -21.80 -26.94 -15.61
CA TYR A 545 -21.44 -28.01 -14.69
C TYR A 545 -21.45 -27.50 -13.24
N GLU A 546 -20.76 -26.38 -12.97
CA GLU A 546 -20.66 -25.78 -11.62
C GLU A 546 -22.03 -25.35 -11.06
N ARG A 547 -22.97 -25.00 -11.94
CA ARG A 547 -24.34 -24.59 -11.56
C ARG A 547 -25.28 -25.76 -11.28
N HIS A 548 -24.93 -26.98 -11.68
CA HIS A 548 -25.78 -28.16 -11.51
C HIS A 548 -25.88 -28.57 -10.03
N ASP A 549 -27.07 -28.96 -9.57
CA ASP A 549 -27.30 -29.19 -8.13
C ASP A 549 -26.53 -30.39 -7.57
N SER A 550 -26.31 -31.46 -8.36
CA SER A 550 -25.37 -32.54 -7.98
C SER A 550 -23.93 -32.05 -7.76
N TYR A 551 -23.47 -31.04 -8.52
CA TYR A 551 -22.14 -30.45 -8.32
C TYR A 551 -22.12 -29.69 -6.98
N LYS A 552 -23.09 -28.79 -6.77
CA LYS A 552 -23.21 -28.03 -5.51
C LYS A 552 -23.39 -28.93 -4.29
N ARG A 553 -24.02 -30.10 -4.45
CA ARG A 553 -24.26 -31.02 -3.33
C ARG A 553 -23.02 -31.82 -2.92
N LEU A 554 -22.12 -32.13 -3.85
CA LEU A 554 -20.88 -32.87 -3.56
C LEU A 554 -19.68 -31.95 -3.31
N PHE A 555 -19.57 -30.88 -4.08
CA PHE A 555 -18.44 -29.95 -4.07
C PHE A 555 -18.79 -28.58 -3.44
N GLY A 556 -20.06 -28.28 -3.17
CA GLY A 556 -20.46 -26.99 -2.60
C GLY A 556 -20.29 -25.84 -3.58
N GLY A 557 -19.16 -25.14 -3.45
CA GLY A 557 -18.70 -24.09 -4.37
C GLY A 557 -17.24 -24.26 -4.78
N LEU A 558 -16.69 -25.47 -4.61
CA LEU A 558 -15.32 -25.85 -4.96
C LEU A 558 -15.12 -25.83 -6.47
N VAL A 559 -14.25 -24.92 -6.93
CA VAL A 559 -13.75 -24.89 -8.31
C VAL A 559 -12.61 -25.88 -8.43
N LEU A 560 -12.81 -26.92 -9.24
CA LEU A 560 -11.83 -27.96 -9.55
C LEU A 560 -11.04 -27.61 -10.82
N GLU A 561 -9.73 -27.83 -10.78
CA GLU A 561 -8.90 -27.88 -11.99
C GLU A 561 -9.23 -29.15 -12.78
N VAL A 562 -9.50 -28.99 -14.08
CA VAL A 562 -9.92 -30.09 -14.95
C VAL A 562 -9.26 -30.02 -16.33
N MET A 563 -8.89 -31.20 -16.83
CA MET A 563 -8.39 -31.42 -18.18
C MET A 563 -9.39 -32.26 -19.00
N PRO A 564 -9.26 -32.36 -20.34
CA PRO A 564 -10.08 -33.26 -21.15
C PRO A 564 -9.96 -34.71 -20.67
N SER A 565 -11.07 -35.45 -20.65
CA SER A 565 -11.05 -36.85 -20.23
C SER A 565 -10.75 -37.82 -21.36
N ASN A 566 -9.94 -38.83 -21.06
CA ASN A 566 -9.69 -39.99 -21.90
C ASN A 566 -10.73 -41.12 -21.74
N LEU A 567 -11.70 -41.01 -20.81
CA LEU A 567 -12.74 -42.03 -20.63
C LEU A 567 -13.89 -41.83 -21.63
N PRO A 568 -14.28 -42.85 -22.42
CA PRO A 568 -15.44 -42.78 -23.31
C PRO A 568 -16.72 -42.37 -22.56
N GLY A 569 -17.43 -41.37 -23.10
CA GLY A 569 -18.63 -40.79 -22.50
C GLY A 569 -18.38 -39.72 -21.43
N MET A 570 -17.14 -39.51 -20.99
CA MET A 570 -16.75 -38.40 -20.11
C MET A 570 -16.11 -37.26 -20.94
N ARG A 571 -16.28 -36.01 -20.52
CA ARG A 571 -15.68 -34.84 -21.21
C ARG A 571 -14.49 -34.26 -20.47
N PHE A 572 -14.56 -34.18 -19.15
CA PHE A 572 -13.51 -33.59 -18.30
C PHE A 572 -13.09 -34.56 -17.20
N CYS A 573 -11.87 -34.44 -16.69
CA CYS A 573 -11.44 -35.09 -15.45
C CYS A 573 -10.50 -34.19 -14.63
N THR A 574 -10.36 -34.44 -13.33
CA THR A 574 -9.49 -33.64 -12.46
C THR A 574 -8.02 -33.81 -12.84
N THR A 575 -7.27 -32.70 -12.86
CA THR A 575 -5.82 -32.68 -13.15
C THR A 575 -5.01 -33.44 -12.10
N GLN A 576 -5.48 -33.44 -10.85
CA GLN A 576 -4.88 -34.12 -9.71
C GLN A 576 -5.85 -35.11 -9.05
N LEU A 577 -5.33 -35.97 -8.18
CA LEU A 577 -6.13 -36.92 -7.38
C LEU A 577 -6.90 -36.18 -6.28
N PHE A 578 -8.20 -36.01 -6.44
CA PHE A 578 -9.06 -35.45 -5.41
C PHE A 578 -9.42 -36.53 -4.38
N GLN A 579 -8.98 -36.35 -3.13
CA GLN A 579 -9.16 -37.33 -2.04
C GLN A 579 -8.70 -38.75 -2.46
N GLY A 580 -7.63 -38.85 -3.24
CA GLY A 580 -7.08 -40.12 -3.74
C GLY A 580 -7.79 -40.73 -4.95
N ASN A 581 -8.72 -40.02 -5.61
CA ASN A 581 -9.45 -40.48 -6.79
C ASN A 581 -9.29 -39.48 -7.94
N THR A 582 -9.22 -39.96 -9.18
CA THR A 582 -9.48 -39.12 -10.36
C THR A 582 -10.99 -38.99 -10.52
N ILE A 583 -11.51 -37.77 -10.65
CA ILE A 583 -12.94 -37.52 -10.86
C ILE A 583 -13.18 -37.16 -12.32
N HIS A 584 -14.13 -37.85 -12.97
CA HIS A 584 -14.52 -37.63 -14.35
C HIS A 584 -15.93 -37.04 -14.42
N PHE A 585 -16.14 -36.11 -15.34
CA PHE A 585 -17.37 -35.34 -15.52
C PHE A 585 -17.90 -35.41 -16.96
N ALA A 586 -19.20 -35.58 -17.11
CA ALA A 586 -19.94 -35.35 -18.35
C ALA A 586 -21.33 -34.78 -18.09
N MET A 587 -21.94 -34.24 -19.14
CA MET A 587 -23.35 -33.89 -19.17
C MET A 587 -24.05 -34.75 -20.21
N GLN A 588 -25.16 -35.38 -19.82
CA GLN A 588 -26.03 -36.14 -20.71
C GLN A 588 -27.49 -35.85 -20.35
N ASP A 589 -28.31 -35.43 -21.32
CA ASP A 589 -29.78 -35.29 -21.21
C ASP A 589 -30.27 -34.51 -19.95
N HIS A 590 -29.49 -33.51 -19.54
CA HIS A 590 -29.60 -32.66 -18.33
C HIS A 590 -29.02 -33.19 -17.02
N ASP A 591 -28.41 -34.37 -16.96
CA ASP A 591 -27.73 -34.88 -15.77
C ASP A 591 -26.21 -34.75 -15.80
N LEU A 592 -25.67 -34.29 -14.68
CA LEU A 592 -24.24 -34.33 -14.39
C LEU A 592 -23.80 -35.75 -14.00
N LEU A 593 -23.06 -36.40 -14.91
CA LEU A 593 -22.39 -37.68 -14.67
C LEU A 593 -21.08 -37.43 -13.91
N ILE A 594 -20.89 -38.13 -12.78
CA ILE A 594 -19.67 -38.10 -11.97
C ILE A 594 -19.19 -39.54 -11.73
N ARG A 595 -17.95 -39.82 -12.14
CA ARG A 595 -17.28 -41.12 -11.94
C ARG A 595 -15.99 -40.93 -11.17
N LEU A 596 -15.75 -41.79 -10.17
CA LEU A 596 -14.49 -41.91 -9.46
C LEU A 596 -13.67 -43.07 -10.04
N GLU A 597 -12.38 -42.84 -10.28
CA GLU A 597 -11.40 -43.87 -10.63
C GLU A 597 -10.23 -43.87 -9.63
N ALA A 598 -9.99 -45.01 -9.00
CA ALA A 598 -8.88 -45.22 -8.07
C ALA A 598 -8.46 -46.70 -8.02
N ASN A 599 -7.17 -46.97 -8.20
CA ASN A 599 -6.55 -48.30 -8.18
C ASN A 599 -7.35 -49.36 -8.97
N SER A 600 -7.70 -49.02 -10.21
CA SER A 600 -8.52 -49.85 -11.13
C SER A 600 -9.96 -50.15 -10.67
N SER A 601 -10.40 -49.61 -9.53
CA SER A 601 -11.82 -49.62 -9.13
C SER A 601 -12.52 -48.37 -9.66
N ARG A 602 -13.68 -48.56 -10.28
CA ARG A 602 -14.54 -47.50 -10.82
C ARG A 602 -15.85 -47.46 -10.05
N VAL A 603 -16.28 -46.25 -9.68
CA VAL A 603 -17.47 -46.03 -8.86
C VAL A 603 -18.27 -44.88 -9.44
N ASP A 604 -19.55 -45.11 -9.70
CA ASP A 604 -20.43 -44.14 -10.34
C ASP A 604 -21.35 -43.46 -9.32
N LEU A 605 -21.55 -42.16 -9.45
CA LEU A 605 -22.57 -41.44 -8.70
C LEU A 605 -23.96 -41.78 -9.26
N ILE A 606 -24.85 -42.27 -8.41
CA ILE A 606 -26.24 -42.51 -8.80
C ILE A 606 -27.02 -41.16 -8.76
N PRO A 607 -27.68 -40.73 -9.85
CA PRO A 607 -28.49 -39.52 -9.85
C PRO A 607 -29.69 -39.63 -8.91
N LEU A 608 -29.92 -38.58 -8.08
CA LEU A 608 -30.95 -38.56 -7.04
C LEU A 608 -32.35 -38.94 -7.54
N ARG A 609 -32.72 -38.58 -8.78
CA ARG A 609 -34.05 -38.89 -9.37
C ARG A 609 -34.34 -40.39 -9.47
N THR A 610 -33.31 -41.25 -9.50
CA THR A 610 -33.48 -42.71 -9.62
C THR A 610 -33.71 -43.39 -8.26
N ILE A 611 -33.31 -42.74 -7.16
CA ILE A 611 -33.45 -43.27 -5.79
C ILE A 611 -34.65 -42.62 -5.06
N ARG A 612 -35.07 -41.42 -5.48
CA ARG A 612 -36.18 -40.69 -4.88
C ARG A 612 -37.49 -41.48 -5.05
N GLY A 613 -38.07 -41.91 -3.93
CA GLY A 613 -39.24 -42.81 -3.89
C GLY A 613 -38.90 -44.28 -3.62
N LEU A 614 -37.63 -44.70 -3.74
CA LEU A 614 -37.17 -46.06 -3.40
C LEU A 614 -36.58 -46.16 -1.99
N LEU A 615 -35.90 -45.10 -1.51
CA LEU A 615 -35.38 -45.02 -0.15
C LEU A 615 -36.08 -43.90 0.66
N PRO A 616 -36.14 -44.01 2.00
CA PRO A 616 -36.62 -42.93 2.86
C PRO A 616 -35.82 -41.65 2.68
N HIS A 617 -36.49 -40.49 2.76
CA HIS A 617 -35.90 -39.16 2.57
C HIS A 617 -34.61 -38.93 3.37
N SER A 618 -34.49 -39.43 4.60
CA SER A 618 -33.28 -39.32 5.41
C SER A 618 -32.04 -39.98 4.78
N PHE A 619 -32.20 -41.09 4.06
CA PHE A 619 -31.12 -41.73 3.33
C PHE A 619 -30.87 -41.04 1.98
N VAL A 620 -31.93 -40.63 1.28
CA VAL A 620 -31.80 -39.91 0.00
C VAL A 620 -31.14 -38.54 0.17
N ASP A 621 -31.50 -37.77 1.20
CA ASP A 621 -31.06 -36.38 1.39
C ASP A 621 -29.82 -36.24 2.27
N GLY A 622 -29.53 -37.21 3.14
CA GLY A 622 -28.34 -37.20 4.01
C GLY A 622 -27.05 -37.78 3.41
N TYR A 623 -27.14 -38.46 2.26
CA TYR A 623 -26.04 -39.25 1.70
C TYR A 623 -25.74 -38.96 0.22
N ALA A 624 -24.51 -39.27 -0.19
CA ALA A 624 -24.10 -39.52 -1.56
C ALA A 624 -24.13 -41.02 -1.83
N HIS A 625 -24.61 -41.42 -3.01
CA HIS A 625 -24.90 -42.80 -3.36
C HIS A 625 -23.95 -43.26 -4.45
N TRP A 626 -23.03 -44.14 -4.07
CA TRP A 626 -21.92 -44.59 -4.91
C TRP A 626 -22.11 -46.05 -5.32
N TYR A 627 -22.22 -46.31 -6.62
CA TYR A 627 -22.45 -47.64 -7.18
C TYR A 627 -21.15 -48.31 -7.60
N TYR A 628 -20.89 -49.51 -7.08
CA TYR A 628 -19.76 -50.35 -7.44
C TYR A 628 -20.19 -51.42 -8.45
N ALA A 629 -19.95 -51.15 -9.73
CA ALA A 629 -20.32 -52.06 -10.83
C ALA A 629 -19.64 -53.45 -10.74
N SER A 630 -18.50 -53.58 -10.05
CA SER A 630 -17.78 -54.85 -9.89
C SER A 630 -18.28 -55.74 -8.76
N THR A 631 -19.02 -55.19 -7.78
CA THR A 631 -19.50 -55.93 -6.60
C THR A 631 -21.02 -55.89 -6.44
N ASP A 632 -21.74 -55.11 -7.26
CA ASP A 632 -23.19 -54.89 -7.19
C ASP A 632 -23.64 -54.40 -5.79
N ILE A 633 -22.93 -53.39 -5.30
CA ILE A 633 -23.14 -52.76 -3.99
C ILE A 633 -23.32 -51.26 -4.16
N VAL A 634 -24.28 -50.69 -3.44
CA VAL A 634 -24.43 -49.24 -3.28
C VAL A 634 -23.86 -48.85 -1.92
N GLU A 635 -22.80 -48.04 -1.90
CA GLU A 635 -22.26 -47.45 -0.67
C GLU A 635 -22.93 -46.09 -0.43
N LEU A 636 -23.59 -45.97 0.72
CA LEU A 636 -24.16 -44.71 1.19
C LEU A 636 -23.10 -44.02 2.05
N ARG A 637 -22.47 -42.98 1.49
CA ARG A 637 -21.52 -42.12 2.20
C ARG A 637 -22.21 -40.85 2.67
N PRO A 638 -22.15 -40.49 3.97
CA PRO A 638 -22.85 -39.31 4.47
C PRO A 638 -22.29 -38.04 3.83
N LEU A 639 -23.12 -37.03 3.56
CA LEU A 639 -22.67 -35.78 2.92
C LEU A 639 -21.63 -34.97 3.72
N SER A 640 -21.42 -35.30 5.01
CA SER A 640 -20.31 -34.77 5.80
C SER A 640 -18.94 -35.27 5.35
N ASP A 641 -18.88 -36.42 4.68
CA ASP A 641 -17.70 -37.02 4.07
C ASP A 641 -18.13 -37.94 2.91
N PRO A 642 -18.46 -37.38 1.73
CA PRO A 642 -18.95 -38.16 0.61
C PRO A 642 -17.83 -38.89 -0.15
N TRP A 643 -16.57 -38.78 0.29
CA TRP A 643 -15.39 -39.25 -0.44
C TRP A 643 -14.73 -40.47 0.22
N ALA A 644 -14.66 -40.55 1.54
CA ALA A 644 -13.94 -41.62 2.21
C ALA A 644 -14.68 -42.97 2.22
N LYS A 645 -13.96 -44.04 1.89
CA LYS A 645 -14.36 -45.42 2.20
C LYS A 645 -14.11 -45.67 3.69
N ASN A 646 -15.18 -45.78 4.48
CA ASN A 646 -15.10 -45.90 5.93
C ASN A 646 -15.75 -47.22 6.37
N SER A 647 -15.13 -47.96 7.30
CA SER A 647 -15.68 -49.20 7.87
C SER A 647 -17.00 -49.01 8.64
N SER A 648 -17.42 -47.75 8.83
CA SER A 648 -18.71 -47.37 9.39
C SER A 648 -19.75 -46.90 8.37
N ASN A 649 -19.44 -46.91 7.06
CA ASN A 649 -20.40 -46.60 5.99
C ASN A 649 -21.52 -47.65 5.92
N LEU A 650 -22.64 -47.24 5.35
CA LEU A 650 -23.80 -48.12 5.15
C LEU A 650 -23.72 -48.70 3.74
N PHE A 651 -23.56 -50.02 3.66
CA PHE A 651 -23.51 -50.74 2.39
C PHE A 651 -24.88 -51.37 2.14
N LEU A 652 -25.55 -50.95 1.07
CA LEU A 652 -26.65 -51.69 0.48
C LEU A 652 -26.03 -52.80 -0.38
N SER A 653 -26.15 -54.06 0.06
CA SER A 653 -25.75 -55.22 -0.73
C SER A 653 -26.92 -56.16 -1.00
N ARG A 654 -26.94 -56.77 -2.19
CA ARG A 654 -27.98 -57.69 -2.62
C ARG A 654 -27.75 -59.09 -2.05
N LEU A 655 -28.78 -59.65 -1.42
CA LEU A 655 -28.82 -60.98 -0.81
C LEU A 655 -30.07 -61.69 -1.33
N GLY A 656 -29.92 -62.44 -2.42
CA GLY A 656 -31.04 -62.96 -3.21
C GLY A 656 -31.69 -61.85 -4.04
N GLU A 657 -33.00 -61.66 -3.88
CA GLU A 657 -33.77 -60.56 -4.51
C GLU A 657 -33.88 -59.30 -3.62
N VAL A 658 -33.30 -59.29 -2.41
CA VAL A 658 -33.51 -58.24 -1.39
C VAL A 658 -32.18 -57.56 -1.00
N TRP A 659 -32.21 -56.26 -0.68
CA TRP A 659 -31.04 -55.45 -0.30
C TRP A 659 -30.93 -55.24 1.24
N THR A 660 -29.72 -55.24 1.84
CA THR A 660 -29.49 -55.26 3.33
C THR A 660 -28.27 -54.43 3.86
N LEU A 661 -28.03 -54.29 5.20
CA LEU A 661 -27.17 -53.27 5.92
C LEU A 661 -26.43 -53.79 7.25
N ARG A 662 -25.19 -53.37 7.71
CA ARG A 662 -24.37 -53.97 8.88
C ARG A 662 -23.30 -53.09 9.69
N LYS A 663 -22.74 -53.46 10.93
CA LYS A 663 -21.70 -52.70 11.82
C LYS A 663 -21.03 -53.40 13.14
N GLY A 664 -19.98 -52.84 13.89
CA GLY A 664 -19.36 -53.33 15.23
C GLY A 664 -18.12 -52.58 15.95
N THR A 665 -17.65 -52.81 17.25
CA THR A 665 -16.52 -52.11 18.08
C THR A 665 -16.06 -52.70 19.52
N LEU A 666 -14.93 -52.29 20.23
CA LEU A 666 -14.35 -52.70 21.60
C LEU A 666 -14.02 -51.51 22.64
N TYR A 667 -13.88 -51.71 23.99
CA TYR A 667 -13.77 -50.66 25.08
C TYR A 667 -12.64 -50.76 26.17
N ILE A 668 -12.32 -49.65 26.89
CA ILE A 668 -11.28 -49.42 27.95
C ILE A 668 -11.79 -48.41 29.05
N HIS A 669 -11.32 -48.48 30.32
CA HIS A 669 -11.77 -47.58 31.43
C HIS A 669 -10.64 -47.02 32.33
N VAL A 670 -10.75 -45.76 32.79
CA VAL A 670 -9.84 -45.06 33.74
C VAL A 670 -10.65 -44.36 34.87
N PRO A 671 -11.05 -45.09 35.94
CA PRO A 671 -12.09 -44.63 36.86
C PRO A 671 -11.76 -43.37 37.68
N ARG A 672 -10.53 -43.23 38.21
CA ARG A 672 -10.16 -42.11 39.10
C ARG A 672 -10.23 -40.71 38.47
N LEU A 673 -10.14 -40.64 37.14
CA LEU A 673 -10.25 -39.39 36.37
C LEU A 673 -11.58 -39.29 35.60
N GLN A 674 -12.48 -40.26 35.77
CA GLN A 674 -13.77 -40.36 35.08
C GLN A 674 -13.64 -40.40 33.53
N LEU A 675 -12.56 -41.01 33.03
CA LEU A 675 -12.28 -41.15 31.60
C LEU A 675 -12.50 -42.59 31.13
N ASP A 676 -13.16 -42.77 30.00
CA ASP A 676 -13.39 -44.03 29.31
C ASP A 676 -12.77 -43.92 27.92
N PHE A 677 -12.26 -45.03 27.39
CA PHE A 677 -11.72 -45.08 26.03
C PHE A 677 -12.27 -46.28 25.27
N PHE A 678 -12.06 -46.32 23.97
CA PHE A 678 -12.50 -47.42 23.12
C PHE A 678 -11.58 -47.56 21.90
N ILE A 679 -11.50 -48.79 21.38
CA ILE A 679 -10.69 -49.17 20.22
C ILE A 679 -11.61 -49.91 19.25
N LYS A 680 -11.52 -49.63 17.96
CA LYS A 680 -12.23 -50.43 16.95
C LYS A 680 -11.35 -51.60 16.54
N ALA A 681 -11.95 -52.76 16.26
CA ALA A 681 -11.21 -53.94 15.85
C ALA A 681 -10.34 -53.64 14.61
N GLY A 682 -9.04 -53.91 14.70
CA GLY A 682 -8.06 -53.63 13.66
C GLY A 682 -7.37 -52.25 13.74
N GLU A 683 -7.70 -51.39 14.71
CA GLU A 683 -7.08 -50.07 14.87
C GLU A 683 -6.16 -49.98 16.10
N SER A 684 -5.07 -49.22 15.99
CA SER A 684 -4.17 -48.87 17.12
C SER A 684 -4.58 -47.59 17.86
N ILE A 685 -5.70 -46.96 17.46
CA ILE A 685 -6.10 -45.61 17.90
C ILE A 685 -7.04 -45.68 19.10
N ILE A 686 -6.55 -45.26 20.27
CA ILE A 686 -7.33 -45.13 21.51
C ILE A 686 -8.20 -43.87 21.44
N ARG A 687 -9.53 -44.02 21.51
CA ARG A 687 -10.48 -42.90 21.46
C ARG A 687 -11.23 -42.69 22.77
N PRO A 688 -11.24 -41.49 23.36
CA PRO A 688 -12.07 -41.20 24.53
C PRO A 688 -13.56 -41.27 24.22
N ARG A 689 -14.33 -41.84 25.15
CA ARG A 689 -15.81 -41.89 25.09
C ARG A 689 -16.44 -40.52 25.36
N GLN A 690 -15.84 -39.76 26.28
CA GLN A 690 -16.25 -38.42 26.71
C GLN A 690 -16.02 -37.36 25.62
N PHE A 691 -14.98 -37.52 24.79
CA PHE A 691 -14.59 -36.56 23.76
C PHE A 691 -14.70 -37.19 22.36
N ARG A 692 -15.95 -37.38 21.90
CA ARG A 692 -16.25 -37.99 20.59
C ARG A 692 -15.51 -37.28 19.46
N GLY A 693 -14.91 -38.06 18.57
CA GLY A 693 -14.11 -37.56 17.44
C GLY A 693 -12.63 -37.29 17.76
N MET A 694 -12.24 -37.26 19.05
CA MET A 694 -10.84 -37.17 19.45
C MET A 694 -10.18 -38.56 19.50
N HIS A 695 -8.85 -38.57 19.58
CA HIS A 695 -8.03 -39.72 19.95
C HIS A 695 -6.85 -39.25 20.82
N ILE A 696 -6.18 -40.18 21.48
CA ILE A 696 -4.91 -39.89 22.17
C ILE A 696 -3.82 -39.74 21.09
N ASP A 697 -3.23 -38.57 21.04
CA ASP A 697 -2.10 -38.22 20.17
C ASP A 697 -0.78 -38.60 20.87
N GLN A 698 0.19 -39.13 20.13
CA GLN A 698 1.53 -39.46 20.67
C GLN A 698 2.54 -38.32 20.39
N ASP A 699 2.28 -37.47 19.40
CA ASP A 699 3.19 -36.41 19.00
C ASP A 699 2.82 -35.08 19.68
N HIS A 700 3.78 -34.52 20.41
CA HIS A 700 3.64 -33.21 21.06
C HIS A 700 3.57 -32.04 20.05
N ASP A 701 3.80 -32.29 18.76
CA ASP A 701 4.05 -31.25 17.75
C ASP A 701 2.76 -30.64 17.17
N PHE A 702 2.66 -29.31 17.11
CA PHE A 702 1.39 -28.58 17.08
C PHE A 702 0.68 -28.53 15.71
N GLY A 703 0.66 -29.62 14.94
CA GLY A 703 0.11 -29.68 13.57
C GLY A 703 -1.42 -29.77 13.44
N LEU A 704 -2.09 -30.66 14.18
CA LEU A 704 -3.49 -31.06 13.88
C LEU A 704 -4.58 -30.00 14.19
N PRO A 705 -5.69 -29.92 13.42
CA PRO A 705 -6.61 -28.78 13.41
C PRO A 705 -7.50 -28.60 14.65
N VAL A 706 -7.73 -29.66 15.42
CA VAL A 706 -8.45 -29.56 16.71
C VAL A 706 -7.70 -30.36 17.76
N ARG A 707 -7.08 -29.67 18.73
CA ARG A 707 -6.45 -30.27 19.90
C ARG A 707 -7.14 -29.83 21.19
N MET A 708 -7.14 -30.71 22.18
CA MET A 708 -7.68 -30.49 23.51
C MET A 708 -6.64 -30.90 24.55
N LEU A 709 -6.30 -29.97 25.43
CA LEU A 709 -5.44 -30.21 26.58
C LEU A 709 -6.31 -30.73 27.73
N ILE A 710 -5.89 -31.82 28.37
CA ILE A 710 -6.53 -32.40 29.55
C ILE A 710 -5.60 -32.17 30.74
N VAL A 711 -6.05 -31.39 31.72
CA VAL A 711 -5.26 -31.03 32.91
C VAL A 711 -5.95 -31.62 34.14
N PRO A 712 -5.28 -32.48 34.94
CA PRO A 712 -5.82 -32.94 36.22
C PRO A 712 -6.12 -31.76 37.15
N GLU A 713 -7.30 -31.72 37.76
CA GLU A 713 -7.62 -30.69 38.75
C GLU A 713 -7.39 -31.24 40.16
N GLY A 714 -6.38 -30.69 40.82
CA GLY A 714 -5.96 -31.06 42.18
C GLY A 714 -5.14 -29.95 42.83
N HIS A 715 -4.43 -30.27 43.91
CA HIS A 715 -3.61 -29.31 44.64
C HIS A 715 -2.34 -28.96 43.86
N VAL A 716 -2.16 -27.68 43.49
CA VAL A 716 -0.97 -27.22 42.76
C VAL A 716 0.16 -26.91 43.74
N GLN A 717 1.27 -27.64 43.63
CA GLN A 717 2.53 -27.31 44.29
C GLN A 717 3.40 -26.51 43.31
N PHE A 718 4.06 -25.47 43.80
CA PHE A 718 4.94 -24.63 42.98
C PHE A 718 6.23 -24.25 43.70
N GLN A 719 7.33 -24.18 42.96
CA GLN A 719 8.65 -23.78 43.47
C GLN A 719 9.38 -22.94 42.42
N ARG A 720 10.11 -21.92 42.89
CA ARG A 720 10.97 -21.09 42.06
C ARG A 720 12.29 -21.81 41.74
N ALA A 721 12.58 -22.00 40.46
CA ALA A 721 13.81 -22.64 39.96
C ALA A 721 14.40 -21.82 38.81
N SER A 722 15.68 -21.42 38.91
CA SER A 722 16.45 -20.73 37.86
C SER A 722 15.72 -19.54 37.19
N GLY A 723 15.01 -18.73 37.98
CA GLY A 723 14.27 -17.55 37.51
C GLY A 723 12.86 -17.83 36.96
N LYS A 724 12.44 -19.09 36.85
CA LYS A 724 11.08 -19.52 36.49
C LYS A 724 10.34 -20.11 37.70
N VAL A 725 9.02 -20.24 37.60
CA VAL A 725 8.20 -20.97 38.58
C VAL A 725 7.76 -22.28 37.93
N ASN A 726 8.14 -23.41 38.52
CA ASN A 726 7.64 -24.71 38.11
C ASN A 726 6.41 -25.02 38.97
N ALA A 727 5.27 -25.27 38.33
CA ALA A 727 4.01 -25.62 38.98
C ALA A 727 3.58 -27.03 38.52
N ALA A 728 3.18 -27.88 39.47
CA ALA A 728 2.74 -29.25 39.22
C ALA A 728 1.54 -29.61 40.10
N VAL A 729 0.62 -30.42 39.57
CA VAL A 729 -0.52 -30.94 40.34
C VAL A 729 -0.04 -32.14 41.17
N ALA A 730 -0.21 -32.08 42.48
CA ALA A 730 0.26 -33.11 43.40
C ALA A 730 -0.42 -34.47 43.10
N TYR A 731 0.40 -35.51 42.94
CA TYR A 731 -0.08 -36.84 42.60
C TYR A 731 -1.13 -37.35 43.60
N GLY A 732 -2.17 -37.98 43.07
CA GLY A 732 -3.27 -38.54 43.87
C GLY A 732 -4.30 -37.53 44.38
N THR A 733 -4.04 -36.22 44.29
CA THR A 733 -5.00 -35.17 44.74
C THR A 733 -6.11 -34.87 43.73
N ALA A 734 -5.92 -35.23 42.46
CA ALA A 734 -6.90 -34.99 41.41
C ALA A 734 -8.00 -36.06 41.37
N GLN A 735 -9.26 -35.61 41.39
CA GLN A 735 -10.47 -36.45 41.30
C GLN A 735 -11.24 -36.27 39.97
N ARG A 736 -10.85 -35.26 39.17
CA ARG A 736 -11.43 -34.92 37.87
C ARG A 736 -10.37 -34.29 36.97
N VAL A 737 -10.70 -34.11 35.70
CA VAL A 737 -9.87 -33.38 34.74
C VAL A 737 -10.62 -32.18 34.20
N GLN A 738 -9.90 -31.07 33.98
CA GLN A 738 -10.36 -29.92 33.22
C GLN A 738 -9.88 -30.03 31.78
N ASN A 739 -10.72 -29.59 30.84
CA ASN A 739 -10.46 -29.73 29.42
C ASN A 739 -10.45 -28.35 28.73
N TYR A 740 -9.33 -28.05 28.07
CA TYR A 740 -9.09 -26.77 27.40
C TYR A 740 -8.90 -27.02 25.90
N ARG A 741 -9.79 -26.48 25.06
CA ARG A 741 -9.62 -26.53 23.61
C ARG A 741 -8.52 -25.55 23.20
N ILE A 742 -7.56 -26.02 22.41
CA ILE A 742 -6.50 -25.19 21.86
C ILE A 742 -7.04 -24.47 20.61
N ASP A 743 -7.20 -23.16 20.71
CA ASP A 743 -7.66 -22.30 19.62
C ASP A 743 -6.42 -21.60 19.03
N LYS A 744 -5.89 -22.16 17.94
CA LYS A 744 -4.67 -21.67 17.28
C LYS A 744 -4.88 -20.36 16.52
N LEU A 745 -6.09 -20.11 16.03
CA LEU A 745 -6.43 -18.91 15.27
C LEU A 745 -6.41 -17.68 16.19
N LEU A 746 -7.04 -17.81 17.37
CA LEU A 746 -7.10 -16.74 18.36
C LEU A 746 -6.05 -16.90 19.47
N ARG A 747 -5.07 -17.80 19.29
CA ARG A 747 -3.93 -18.07 20.18
C ARG A 747 -4.31 -18.13 21.66
N ARG A 748 -5.26 -19.00 22.01
CA ARG A 748 -5.83 -19.07 23.36
C ARG A 748 -6.21 -20.50 23.78
N LEU A 749 -6.26 -20.71 25.09
CA LEU A 749 -6.84 -21.91 25.70
C LEU A 749 -8.30 -21.62 26.07
N VAL A 750 -9.23 -22.34 25.46
CA VAL A 750 -10.67 -22.16 25.68
C VAL A 750 -11.16 -23.20 26.68
N ALA A 751 -11.41 -22.75 27.91
CA ALA A 751 -12.07 -23.52 28.96
C ALA A 751 -13.52 -23.85 28.61
N ASN A 752 -14.07 -24.86 29.29
CA ASN A 752 -15.49 -25.19 29.21
C ASN A 752 -16.36 -24.06 29.83
N THR A 753 -17.68 -24.23 29.79
CA THR A 753 -18.61 -23.17 30.24
C THR A 753 -18.55 -22.87 31.75
N LYS A 754 -18.05 -23.80 32.57
CA LYS A 754 -18.00 -23.66 34.04
C LYS A 754 -17.03 -22.56 34.48
N LEU A 755 -17.39 -21.85 35.54
CA LEU A 755 -16.58 -20.80 36.13
C LEU A 755 -15.34 -21.38 36.84
N GLU A 756 -15.51 -22.43 37.67
CA GLU A 756 -14.44 -23.27 38.25
C GLU A 756 -13.28 -23.56 37.28
N SER A 757 -13.59 -24.02 36.06
CA SER A 757 -12.61 -24.34 35.00
C SER A 757 -11.78 -23.12 34.57
N LYS A 758 -12.43 -21.97 34.40
CA LYS A 758 -11.78 -20.70 33.98
C LYS A 758 -10.92 -20.14 35.10
N LEU A 759 -11.38 -20.22 36.35
CA LEU A 759 -10.60 -19.80 37.51
C LEU A 759 -9.37 -20.69 37.73
N PHE A 760 -9.48 -22.00 37.52
CA PHE A 760 -8.32 -22.90 37.58
C PHE A 760 -7.29 -22.61 36.47
N LEU A 761 -7.75 -22.36 35.24
CA LEU A 761 -6.88 -21.94 34.13
C LEU A 761 -6.17 -20.61 34.41
N ALA A 762 -6.91 -19.60 34.89
CA ALA A 762 -6.36 -18.30 35.26
C ALA A 762 -5.33 -18.42 36.39
N TYR A 763 -5.58 -19.26 37.39
CA TYR A 763 -4.65 -19.54 38.49
C TYR A 763 -3.33 -20.15 37.99
N ILE A 764 -3.40 -21.16 37.11
CA ILE A 764 -2.19 -21.78 36.53
C ILE A 764 -1.38 -20.74 35.73
N HIS A 765 -2.03 -19.97 34.85
CA HIS A 765 -1.33 -18.94 34.06
C HIS A 765 -0.67 -17.87 34.96
N ALA A 766 -1.31 -17.45 36.04
CA ALA A 766 -0.71 -16.50 36.98
C ALA A 766 0.55 -17.08 37.63
N LEU A 767 0.50 -18.32 38.12
CA LEU A 767 1.65 -19.01 38.75
C LEU A 767 2.83 -19.16 37.78
N THR A 768 2.60 -19.55 36.53
CA THR A 768 3.65 -19.83 35.55
C THR A 768 4.11 -18.60 34.76
N SER A 769 3.81 -17.39 35.24
CA SER A 769 4.15 -16.15 34.55
C SER A 769 5.66 -15.88 34.49
N PHE A 770 6.13 -15.36 33.35
CA PHE A 770 7.54 -15.12 33.05
C PHE A 770 7.72 -13.80 32.27
N CYS A 771 8.96 -13.30 32.16
CA CYS A 771 9.26 -12.01 31.50
C CYS A 771 9.19 -12.02 29.98
N LEU A 772 9.19 -13.21 29.37
CA LEU A 772 8.91 -13.38 27.95
C LEU A 772 7.46 -13.89 27.80
N PRO A 773 6.70 -13.38 26.82
CA PRO A 773 5.41 -13.94 26.46
C PRO A 773 5.52 -15.44 26.11
N ASP A 774 4.46 -16.20 26.42
CA ASP A 774 4.35 -17.58 25.98
C ASP A 774 4.32 -17.64 24.43
N PRO A 775 5.13 -18.51 23.78
CA PRO A 775 5.23 -18.55 22.33
C PRO A 775 3.92 -18.87 21.60
N PHE A 776 3.00 -19.60 22.24
CA PHE A 776 1.71 -19.93 21.65
C PHE A 776 0.68 -18.82 21.87
N LEU A 777 0.53 -18.33 23.11
CA LEU A 777 -0.45 -17.32 23.47
C LEU A 777 -0.07 -15.90 23.00
N GLY A 778 1.21 -15.64 22.80
CA GLY A 778 1.74 -14.29 22.53
C GLY A 778 1.60 -13.32 23.71
N ARG A 779 1.36 -13.85 24.92
CA ARG A 779 1.10 -13.10 26.16
C ARG A 779 1.85 -13.71 27.33
N THR A 780 2.19 -12.94 28.35
CA THR A 780 2.70 -13.49 29.62
C THR A 780 1.57 -14.20 30.39
N GLY A 781 1.93 -15.04 31.36
CA GLY A 781 0.95 -15.75 32.20
C GLY A 781 0.05 -14.80 33.00
N THR A 782 0.58 -13.67 33.46
CA THR A 782 -0.17 -12.61 34.15
C THR A 782 -1.17 -11.92 33.23
N GLU A 783 -0.76 -11.63 31.98
CA GLU A 783 -1.64 -11.07 30.95
C GLU A 783 -2.83 -11.99 30.64
N GLU A 784 -2.56 -13.28 30.40
CA GLU A 784 -3.62 -14.24 30.06
C GLU A 784 -4.56 -14.50 31.25
N SER A 785 -4.02 -14.60 32.47
CA SER A 785 -4.82 -14.75 33.69
C SER A 785 -5.78 -13.58 33.89
N ILE A 786 -5.29 -12.34 33.77
CA ILE A 786 -6.11 -11.13 33.92
C ILE A 786 -7.13 -11.01 32.80
N ARG A 787 -6.78 -11.40 31.56
CA ARG A 787 -7.73 -11.47 30.43
C ARG A 787 -8.87 -12.47 30.68
N LEU A 788 -8.57 -13.64 31.28
CA LEU A 788 -9.56 -14.66 31.62
C LEU A 788 -10.50 -14.17 32.73
N LEU A 789 -9.94 -13.61 33.82
CA LEU A 789 -10.68 -13.03 34.94
C LEU A 789 -11.52 -11.82 34.52
N GLY A 790 -11.02 -11.03 33.58
CA GLY A 790 -11.74 -9.90 32.98
C GLY A 790 -12.90 -10.29 32.06
N SER A 791 -13.01 -11.56 31.65
CA SER A 791 -14.01 -11.98 30.67
C SER A 791 -15.44 -11.87 31.21
N ALA A 792 -16.39 -11.50 30.34
CA ALA A 792 -17.81 -11.38 30.71
C ALA A 792 -18.37 -12.66 31.36
N SER A 793 -17.86 -13.84 30.97
CA SER A 793 -18.28 -15.14 31.52
C SER A 793 -17.68 -15.50 32.88
N VAL A 794 -16.73 -14.70 33.39
CA VAL A 794 -16.19 -14.78 34.76
C VAL A 794 -16.73 -13.64 35.63
N ARG A 795 -17.02 -12.48 35.03
CA ARG A 795 -17.59 -11.30 35.71
C ARG A 795 -19.13 -11.27 35.75
N ALA A 796 -19.81 -12.29 35.21
CA ALA A 796 -21.26 -12.41 35.28
C ALA A 796 -21.68 -12.62 36.75
N PRO A 797 -22.60 -11.80 37.29
CA PRO A 797 -23.03 -11.94 38.68
C PRO A 797 -23.89 -13.20 38.85
N GLY A 798 -23.59 -13.96 39.90
CA GLY A 798 -24.27 -15.20 40.26
C GLY A 798 -23.68 -15.75 41.56
N PRO A 799 -24.23 -16.85 42.10
CA PRO A 799 -23.72 -17.46 43.32
C PRO A 799 -22.41 -18.20 43.02
N LEU A 800 -21.41 -18.02 43.88
CA LEU A 800 -20.15 -18.75 43.83
C LEU A 800 -20.27 -20.05 44.63
N SER A 801 -19.76 -21.15 44.09
CA SER A 801 -19.51 -22.34 44.90
C SER A 801 -18.29 -22.16 45.81
N THR A 802 -18.20 -22.95 46.89
CA THR A 802 -17.04 -22.94 47.80
C THR A 802 -15.72 -23.10 47.06
N THR A 803 -15.64 -24.01 46.10
CA THR A 803 -14.43 -24.23 45.27
C THR A 803 -14.08 -23.02 44.40
N GLU A 804 -15.06 -22.27 43.91
CA GLU A 804 -14.82 -21.04 43.11
C GLU A 804 -14.38 -19.88 44.00
N GLN A 805 -14.96 -19.76 45.21
CA GLN A 805 -14.53 -18.81 46.23
C GLN A 805 -13.09 -19.08 46.70
N ASP A 806 -12.77 -20.32 47.06
CA ASP A 806 -11.42 -20.75 47.45
C ASP A 806 -10.40 -20.43 46.35
N ARG A 807 -10.77 -20.66 45.08
CA ARG A 807 -9.91 -20.36 43.92
C ARG A 807 -9.72 -18.85 43.75
N LEU A 808 -10.76 -18.03 43.91
CA LEU A 808 -10.66 -16.56 43.88
C LEU A 808 -9.79 -16.03 45.02
N GLN A 809 -9.91 -16.56 46.24
CA GLN A 809 -9.06 -16.21 47.37
C GLN A 809 -7.59 -16.62 47.12
N THR A 810 -7.37 -17.80 46.54
CA THR A 810 -6.03 -18.25 46.13
C THR A 810 -5.41 -17.30 45.09
N ILE A 811 -6.18 -16.89 44.07
CA ILE A 811 -5.74 -15.92 43.06
C ILE A 811 -5.43 -14.55 43.71
N ALA A 812 -6.31 -14.07 44.59
CA ALA A 812 -6.10 -12.80 45.31
C ALA A 812 -4.78 -12.80 46.11
N SER A 813 -4.45 -13.94 46.75
CA SER A 813 -3.24 -14.16 47.55
C SER A 813 -1.93 -14.13 46.76
N LEU A 814 -1.99 -14.19 45.42
CA LEU A 814 -0.82 -13.98 44.56
C LEU A 814 -0.38 -12.51 44.55
N SER A 815 -1.24 -11.57 44.92
CA SER A 815 -0.91 -10.15 44.97
C SER A 815 0.07 -9.86 46.12
N PRO A 816 1.00 -8.90 45.96
CA PRO A 816 1.78 -8.39 47.09
C PRO A 816 0.85 -7.89 48.21
N VAL A 817 1.23 -8.12 49.47
CA VAL A 817 0.52 -7.56 50.63
C VAL A 817 1.00 -6.13 50.85
N ARG A 818 0.06 -5.19 50.95
CA ARG A 818 0.28 -3.74 51.05
C ARG A 818 -0.50 -3.16 52.22
N ASP A 819 0.25 -2.65 53.18
CA ASP A 819 -0.25 -2.02 54.39
C ASP A 819 0.39 -0.65 54.61
N PHE A 820 -0.27 0.20 55.39
CA PHE A 820 0.31 1.45 55.87
C PHE A 820 1.24 1.21 57.08
N TYR A 821 2.35 1.94 57.14
CA TYR A 821 3.26 1.96 58.28
C TYR A 821 3.50 3.41 58.76
N PRO A 822 3.31 3.69 60.06
CA PRO A 822 2.47 2.95 61.01
C PRO A 822 1.01 2.87 60.52
N LYS A 823 0.27 1.82 60.90
CA LYS A 823 -1.09 1.55 60.38
C LYS A 823 -2.09 2.70 60.61
N HIS A 824 -1.89 3.51 61.66
CA HIS A 824 -2.78 4.62 62.02
C HIS A 824 -2.42 5.95 61.34
N GLU A 825 -1.14 6.20 61.02
CA GLU A 825 -0.67 7.48 60.47
C GLU A 825 -0.78 7.57 58.94
N ARG A 826 -0.73 6.43 58.25
CA ARG A 826 -0.77 6.33 56.77
C ARG A 826 0.36 7.07 56.02
N VAL A 827 1.45 7.42 56.70
CA VAL A 827 2.58 8.20 56.15
C VAL A 827 3.51 7.40 55.23
N MET A 828 3.67 6.09 55.45
CA MET A 828 4.52 5.21 54.64
C MET A 828 3.75 3.95 54.19
N GLN A 829 4.20 3.32 53.10
CA GLN A 829 3.73 1.99 52.68
C GLN A 829 4.73 0.91 53.08
N GLN A 830 4.23 -0.23 53.54
CA GLN A 830 4.96 -1.48 53.66
C GLN A 830 4.45 -2.45 52.60
N VAL A 831 5.36 -3.20 51.95
CA VAL A 831 5.01 -4.15 50.90
C VAL A 831 5.72 -5.48 51.16
N SER A 832 4.95 -6.56 51.31
CA SER A 832 5.46 -7.91 51.53
C SER A 832 5.24 -8.76 50.27
N TRP A 833 6.32 -9.28 49.72
CA TRP A 833 6.34 -10.15 48.54
C TRP A 833 6.57 -11.60 48.94
N SER A 834 5.95 -12.55 48.24
CA SER A 834 6.24 -13.97 48.35
C SER A 834 7.58 -14.30 47.69
N SER A 835 8.47 -14.96 48.45
CA SER A 835 9.76 -15.46 47.96
C SER A 835 9.62 -16.66 47.01
N ASN A 836 8.52 -17.41 47.13
CA ASN A 836 8.24 -18.63 46.37
C ASN A 836 7.74 -18.36 44.94
N LEU A 837 7.38 -17.11 44.62
CA LEU A 837 6.86 -16.68 43.33
C LEU A 837 7.84 -15.75 42.60
N GLY A 838 7.71 -15.68 41.27
CA GLY A 838 8.36 -14.64 40.48
C GLY A 838 7.73 -13.26 40.74
N PHE A 839 8.48 -12.19 40.48
CA PHE A 839 7.97 -10.81 40.58
C PHE A 839 6.77 -10.56 39.66
N LEU A 840 6.78 -11.13 38.45
CA LEU A 840 5.72 -10.93 37.46
C LEU A 840 4.44 -11.72 37.76
N ALA A 841 4.55 -12.85 38.47
CA ALA A 841 3.42 -13.64 38.95
C ALA A 841 2.65 -12.95 40.09
N GLN A 842 3.21 -11.90 40.68
CA GLN A 842 2.65 -11.16 41.81
C GLN A 842 2.14 -9.79 41.35
N ASP A 843 0.90 -9.75 40.87
CA ASP A 843 0.26 -8.54 40.34
C ASP A 843 -0.90 -8.06 41.21
N ASP A 844 -0.86 -6.78 41.58
CA ASP A 844 -1.88 -6.10 42.39
C ASP A 844 -3.29 -6.17 41.81
N ARG A 845 -3.42 -6.31 40.48
CA ARG A 845 -4.71 -6.49 39.81
C ARG A 845 -5.43 -7.78 40.21
N PHE A 846 -4.73 -8.84 40.63
CA PHE A 846 -5.38 -10.09 41.05
C PHE A 846 -6.30 -9.89 42.26
N TYR A 847 -5.84 -9.16 43.28
CA TYR A 847 -6.65 -8.82 44.44
C TYR A 847 -7.87 -7.98 44.06
N THR A 848 -7.68 -6.90 43.28
CA THR A 848 -8.77 -6.01 42.88
C THR A 848 -9.83 -6.74 42.04
N ILE A 849 -9.42 -7.58 41.08
CA ILE A 849 -10.36 -8.32 40.24
C ILE A 849 -11.08 -9.42 41.03
N ALA A 850 -10.36 -10.18 41.85
CA ALA A 850 -10.97 -11.23 42.67
C ALA A 850 -11.96 -10.65 43.69
N LYS A 851 -11.59 -9.55 44.37
CA LYS A 851 -12.49 -8.82 45.27
C LYS A 851 -13.72 -8.33 44.52
N GLY A 852 -13.56 -7.69 43.36
CA GLY A 852 -14.68 -7.21 42.55
C GLY A 852 -15.62 -8.29 42.00
N ILE A 853 -15.17 -9.56 41.90
CA ILE A 853 -16.03 -10.70 41.56
C ILE A 853 -16.81 -11.17 42.81
N ILE A 854 -16.13 -11.28 43.96
CA ILE A 854 -16.74 -11.65 45.25
C ILE A 854 -17.78 -10.61 45.69
N ASP A 855 -17.42 -9.33 45.67
CA ASP A 855 -18.32 -8.22 46.02
C ASP A 855 -19.63 -8.28 45.21
N ARG A 856 -19.54 -8.48 43.89
CA ARG A 856 -20.70 -8.61 42.99
C ARG A 856 -21.52 -9.87 43.23
N SER A 857 -20.89 -10.99 43.62
CA SER A 857 -21.61 -12.19 44.04
C SER A 857 -22.41 -11.93 45.31
N THR A 858 -21.86 -11.16 46.26
CA THR A 858 -22.53 -10.76 47.50
C THR A 858 -23.67 -9.77 47.22
N GLU A 859 -23.49 -8.80 46.31
CA GLU A 859 -24.54 -7.85 45.88
C GLU A 859 -25.80 -8.57 45.35
N VAL A 860 -25.64 -9.64 44.56
CA VAL A 860 -26.78 -10.43 44.05
C VAL A 860 -27.19 -11.58 44.96
N GLY A 861 -26.55 -11.75 46.13
CA GLY A 861 -26.81 -12.86 47.06
C GLY A 861 -28.26 -12.91 47.57
N PHE A 862 -28.99 -11.79 47.56
CA PHE A 862 -30.41 -11.76 47.90
C PHE A 862 -31.31 -12.56 46.95
N LEU A 863 -30.84 -12.83 45.72
CA LEU A 863 -31.55 -13.69 44.74
C LEU A 863 -31.32 -15.19 45.02
N TYR A 864 -30.39 -15.54 45.92
CA TYR A 864 -29.94 -16.90 46.20
C TYR A 864 -29.87 -17.16 47.71
N PRO A 865 -31.00 -17.11 48.44
CA PRO A 865 -31.03 -17.13 49.91
C PRO A 865 -30.53 -18.44 50.54
N ASP A 866 -30.53 -19.55 49.79
CA ASP A 866 -30.13 -20.89 50.25
C ASP A 866 -28.62 -21.18 50.09
N ILE A 867 -27.81 -20.16 49.77
CA ILE A 867 -26.36 -20.31 49.51
C ILE A 867 -25.57 -19.45 50.52
N ASP A 868 -24.53 -20.04 51.11
CA ASP A 868 -23.65 -19.36 52.05
C ASP A 868 -23.05 -18.07 51.47
N ARG A 869 -22.95 -17.03 52.31
CA ARG A 869 -22.41 -15.74 51.87
C ARG A 869 -20.90 -15.86 51.55
N PRO A 870 -20.44 -15.28 50.43
CA PRO A 870 -19.01 -15.22 50.13
C PRO A 870 -18.20 -14.54 51.23
N GLY A 871 -17.04 -15.09 51.57
CA GLY A 871 -16.13 -14.53 52.55
C GLY A 871 -15.41 -13.27 52.05
N GLU A 872 -15.24 -12.27 52.93
CA GLU A 872 -14.60 -11.00 52.56
C GLU A 872 -13.07 -11.13 52.42
N LEU A 873 -12.52 -10.53 51.36
CA LEU A 873 -11.08 -10.35 51.20
C LEU A 873 -10.61 -9.09 51.95
N SER A 874 -9.91 -9.28 53.06
CA SER A 874 -9.39 -8.21 53.94
C SER A 874 -7.86 -8.11 53.96
N GLN A 875 -7.15 -8.94 53.19
CA GLN A 875 -5.68 -9.07 53.22
C GLN A 875 -4.91 -7.83 52.76
N ASN A 876 -5.54 -6.87 52.09
CA ASN A 876 -4.86 -5.78 51.38
C ASN A 876 -5.58 -4.43 51.55
N THR A 877 -4.81 -3.37 51.82
CA THR A 877 -5.35 -2.00 51.88
C THR A 877 -5.62 -1.48 50.45
N ILE A 878 -6.88 -1.44 50.03
CA ILE A 878 -7.29 -1.17 48.63
C ILE A 878 -6.67 0.11 48.05
N GLN A 879 -6.58 1.19 48.83
CA GLN A 879 -5.98 2.47 48.43
C GLN A 879 -4.49 2.35 48.02
N LEU A 880 -3.76 1.41 48.62
CA LEU A 880 -2.36 1.13 48.28
C LEU A 880 -2.23 0.21 47.07
N VAL A 881 -3.20 -0.68 46.87
CA VAL A 881 -3.31 -1.56 45.69
C VAL A 881 -3.62 -0.72 44.45
N GLU A 882 -4.64 0.13 44.48
CA GLU A 882 -4.99 1.07 43.40
C GLU A 882 -3.81 1.97 43.01
N ARG A 883 -3.13 2.56 44.01
CA ARG A 883 -1.93 3.37 43.79
C ARG A 883 -0.78 2.59 43.14
N ALA A 884 -0.65 1.30 43.43
CA ALA A 884 0.34 0.44 42.80
C ALA A 884 -0.02 0.10 41.35
N ILE A 885 -1.30 -0.19 41.07
CA ILE A 885 -1.84 -0.44 39.73
C ILE A 885 -1.59 0.77 38.82
N ILE A 886 -1.99 1.98 39.24
CA ILE A 886 -1.81 3.22 38.45
C ILE A 886 -0.34 3.50 38.14
N ARG A 887 0.57 3.25 39.11
CA ARG A 887 2.01 3.39 38.89
C ARG A 887 2.56 2.35 37.92
N LYS A 888 2.06 1.12 37.98
CA LYS A 888 2.46 0.02 37.09
C LYS A 888 1.93 0.21 35.67
N ALA A 889 0.75 0.79 35.49
CA ALA A 889 0.12 1.06 34.19
C ALA A 889 1.03 1.83 33.21
N ARG A 890 1.88 2.75 33.72
CA ARG A 890 2.90 3.48 32.93
C ARG A 890 3.97 2.60 32.27
N GLN A 891 4.10 1.35 32.73
CA GLN A 891 5.05 0.35 32.22
C GLN A 891 4.34 -0.77 31.44
N CYS A 892 3.03 -0.65 31.22
CA CYS A 892 2.21 -1.63 30.52
C CYS A 892 1.84 -1.14 29.11
N VAL A 893 1.27 -2.02 28.29
CA VAL A 893 0.97 -1.76 26.87
C VAL A 893 -0.54 -1.65 26.63
N SER A 894 -0.93 -0.98 25.56
CA SER A 894 -2.35 -0.93 25.15
C SER A 894 -2.91 -2.34 24.91
N GLY A 895 -4.12 -2.60 25.39
CA GLY A 895 -4.74 -3.93 25.47
C GLY A 895 -4.32 -4.75 26.71
N TYR A 896 -3.45 -4.21 27.56
CA TYR A 896 -3.03 -4.82 28.82
C TYR A 896 -2.63 -3.78 29.87
N CYS A 897 -3.60 -3.29 30.63
CA CYS A 897 -3.42 -2.55 31.89
C CYS A 897 -2.72 -1.20 31.77
N ALA A 898 -2.45 -0.73 30.55
CA ALA A 898 -2.24 0.69 30.28
C ALA A 898 -3.57 1.48 30.44
N GLU A 899 -4.72 0.81 30.36
CA GLU A 899 -6.06 1.39 30.58
C GLU A 899 -6.28 1.81 32.04
N ASP A 900 -5.54 1.20 32.99
CA ASP A 900 -5.56 1.58 34.40
C ASP A 900 -4.71 2.85 34.68
N PHE A 901 -4.16 3.48 33.65
CA PHE A 901 -3.44 4.75 33.78
C PHE A 901 -4.41 5.88 34.13
N SER A 902 -4.14 6.57 35.24
CA SER A 902 -4.91 7.73 35.68
C SER A 902 -3.98 8.86 36.11
N VAL A 903 -4.30 10.06 35.65
CA VAL A 903 -3.69 11.33 36.10
C VAL A 903 -4.51 12.01 37.21
N GLN A 904 -5.63 11.42 37.64
CA GLN A 904 -6.54 12.03 38.63
C GLN A 904 -5.89 12.23 40.01
N HIS A 905 -4.82 11.49 40.30
CA HIS A 905 -4.03 11.60 41.53
C HIS A 905 -2.62 12.14 41.27
N ASP A 906 -2.32 12.61 40.04
CA ASP A 906 -1.05 13.27 39.76
C ASP A 906 -1.04 14.64 40.46
N VAL A 907 0.02 14.88 41.21
CA VAL A 907 0.35 16.18 41.79
C VAL A 907 1.56 16.74 41.05
N ILE A 908 1.67 18.07 40.97
CA ILE A 908 2.88 18.71 40.45
C ILE A 908 4.03 18.34 41.38
N TYR A 909 4.86 17.38 40.95
CA TYR A 909 6.09 17.05 41.63
C TYR A 909 7.03 18.24 41.45
N GLN A 910 7.12 19.09 42.48
CA GLN A 910 8.19 20.07 42.57
C GLN A 910 9.50 19.32 42.75
N SER A 911 10.17 19.07 41.62
CA SER A 911 11.45 18.39 41.60
C SER A 911 12.46 19.23 42.37
N ARG A 912 13.37 18.57 43.11
CA ARG A 912 14.43 19.26 43.87
C ARG A 912 15.46 19.93 42.94
N ASP A 913 15.36 19.61 41.66
CA ASP A 913 16.23 19.89 40.53
C ASP A 913 15.68 20.99 39.60
N ASN A 914 14.44 21.48 39.79
CA ASN A 914 13.87 22.62 39.05
C ASN A 914 14.48 24.00 39.40
N GLY A 915 15.59 24.01 40.15
CA GLY A 915 16.37 25.22 40.43
C GLY A 915 17.30 25.55 39.27
N PHE A 916 16.96 26.55 38.46
CA PHE A 916 17.86 27.17 37.50
C PHE A 916 19.04 27.84 38.24
N SER A 917 20.12 27.10 38.46
CA SER A 917 21.38 27.66 38.95
C SER A 917 22.34 27.90 37.79
N ASP A 918 23.09 29.01 37.85
CA ASP A 918 24.11 29.31 36.83
C ASP A 918 25.15 28.19 36.71
N ARG A 919 25.39 27.43 37.79
CA ARG A 919 26.28 26.26 37.81
C ARG A 919 25.77 25.16 36.89
N ALA A 920 24.46 24.85 36.95
CA ALA A 920 23.83 23.87 36.07
C ALA A 920 23.86 24.32 34.59
N THR A 921 23.56 25.59 34.32
CA THR A 921 23.61 26.17 32.96
C THR A 921 25.01 26.06 32.35
N ARG A 922 26.07 26.39 33.09
CA ARG A 922 27.46 26.27 32.61
C ARG A 922 27.91 24.82 32.42
N ALA A 923 27.53 23.93 33.34
CA ALA A 923 27.83 22.50 33.21
C ALA A 923 27.16 21.90 31.97
N ALA A 924 25.91 22.27 31.70
CA ALA A 924 25.19 21.86 30.48
C ALA A 924 25.87 22.39 29.21
N GLU A 925 26.27 23.66 29.17
CA GLU A 925 26.96 24.25 28.01
C GLU A 925 28.32 23.57 27.73
N MET A 926 29.11 23.30 28.77
CA MET A 926 30.38 22.56 28.62
C MET A 926 30.18 21.11 28.19
N ALA A 927 29.16 20.43 28.73
CA ALA A 927 28.77 19.09 28.27
C ALA A 927 28.37 19.10 26.78
N VAL A 928 27.59 20.08 26.34
CA VAL A 928 27.17 20.21 24.92
C VAL A 928 28.36 20.46 24.00
N ARG A 929 29.33 21.32 24.39
CA ARG A 929 30.52 21.58 23.57
C ARG A 929 31.44 20.38 23.47
N ALA A 930 31.73 19.69 24.57
CA ALA A 930 32.46 18.43 24.57
C ALA A 930 31.72 17.34 23.74
N TYR A 931 30.39 17.27 23.82
CA TYR A 931 29.60 16.33 23.02
C TYR A 931 29.64 16.65 21.52
N ARG A 932 29.67 17.92 21.12
CA ARG A 932 29.67 18.30 19.70
C ARG A 932 31.06 18.48 19.10
N GLY A 933 32.12 18.40 19.89
CA GLY A 933 33.49 18.70 19.45
C GLY A 933 33.68 20.18 19.09
N HIS A 934 32.93 21.08 19.74
CA HIS A 934 33.00 22.52 19.46
C HIS A 934 34.26 23.14 20.09
N ALA A 935 35.34 23.24 19.31
CA ALA A 935 36.57 23.93 19.70
C ALA A 935 36.45 25.48 19.74
N SER A 936 35.25 26.03 19.47
CA SER A 936 34.98 27.47 19.57
C SER A 936 34.96 27.93 21.03
N LEU A 937 35.57 29.09 21.27
CA LEU A 937 35.63 29.71 22.60
C LEU A 937 34.22 30.14 23.07
N LEU A 938 34.00 30.17 24.39
CA LEU A 938 32.83 30.79 25.02
C LEU A 938 32.93 32.32 24.95
N GLN A 939 34.12 32.84 25.20
CA GLN A 939 34.44 34.26 25.26
C GLN A 939 35.84 34.54 24.72
N PRO A 940 36.13 35.78 24.29
CA PRO A 940 37.49 36.18 23.93
C PRO A 940 38.52 35.85 25.01
N VAL A 941 39.73 35.48 24.58
CA VAL A 941 40.84 35.23 25.49
C VAL A 941 41.24 36.54 26.17
N SER A 942 41.31 36.57 27.50
CA SER A 942 41.75 37.76 28.22
C SER A 942 43.24 38.03 27.95
N ALA A 943 43.61 39.29 27.74
CA ALA A 943 45.01 39.71 27.64
C ALA A 943 45.80 39.41 28.93
N GLU A 944 45.12 39.34 30.07
CA GLU A 944 45.70 39.01 31.38
C GLU A 944 45.79 37.50 31.65
N LEU A 945 45.27 36.64 30.74
CA LEU A 945 45.27 35.19 30.94
C LEU A 945 46.67 34.59 31.22
N PRO A 946 47.78 35.05 30.60
CA PRO A 946 49.12 34.56 30.95
C PRO A 946 49.50 34.83 32.41
N ASN A 947 49.23 36.05 32.90
CA ASN A 947 49.51 36.44 34.29
C ASN A 947 48.61 35.66 35.25
N HIS A 948 47.34 35.49 34.90
CA HIS A 948 46.37 34.73 35.70
C HIS A 948 46.72 33.23 35.78
N LEU A 949 47.10 32.62 34.65
CA LEU A 949 47.64 31.25 34.62
C LEU A 949 48.92 31.13 35.47
N TYR A 950 49.85 32.08 35.34
CA TYR A 950 51.08 32.11 36.14
C TYR A 950 50.77 32.16 37.64
N THR A 951 49.87 33.05 38.07
CA THR A 951 49.40 33.15 39.46
C THR A 951 48.73 31.87 39.94
N LEU A 952 47.88 31.23 39.15
CA LEU A 952 47.23 29.97 39.54
C LEU A 952 48.22 28.80 39.63
N LEU A 953 49.21 28.76 38.73
CA LEU A 953 50.23 27.72 38.70
C LEU A 953 51.31 27.89 39.78
N SER A 954 51.60 29.11 40.24
CA SER A 954 52.58 29.37 41.31
C SER A 954 52.16 28.94 42.72
N HIS A 955 50.91 28.49 42.89
CA HIS A 955 50.40 27.95 44.16
C HIS A 955 50.96 26.55 44.52
N GLY A 956 51.75 25.92 43.65
CA GLY A 956 52.50 24.71 43.98
C GLY A 956 53.55 24.37 42.92
N THR A 957 54.56 23.59 43.29
CA THR A 957 55.60 23.14 42.36
C THR A 957 54.98 22.31 41.23
N ILE A 958 55.27 22.65 39.98
CA ILE A 958 54.82 21.88 38.82
C ILE A 958 55.71 20.63 38.69
N PRO A 959 55.15 19.41 38.84
CA PRO A 959 55.91 18.17 38.71
C PRO A 959 56.17 17.83 37.23
N PHE A 960 57.06 16.86 37.01
CA PHE A 960 57.60 16.44 35.72
C PHE A 960 56.60 16.54 34.54
N PRO A 961 56.81 17.47 33.58
CA PRO A 961 55.78 17.83 32.60
C PRO A 961 55.50 16.77 31.51
N ARG A 962 56.08 15.57 31.62
CA ARG A 962 55.99 14.49 30.61
C ARG A 962 55.32 13.20 31.11
N THR A 963 54.58 13.24 32.21
CA THR A 963 53.70 12.12 32.64
C THR A 963 52.27 12.31 32.16
N VAL A 964 51.61 11.23 31.76
CA VAL A 964 50.17 11.19 31.43
C VAL A 964 49.41 10.80 32.70
N PRO A 965 48.32 11.48 33.09
CA PRO A 965 47.53 11.08 34.26
C PRO A 965 46.78 9.77 34.00
N PRO A 966 46.38 9.01 35.04
CA PRO A 966 45.45 7.89 34.87
C PRO A 966 44.09 8.39 34.35
N GLU A 967 43.41 7.65 33.47
CA GLU A 967 42.06 8.05 32.99
C GLU A 967 41.02 8.12 34.11
N ASP A 968 41.19 7.35 35.19
CA ASP A 968 40.24 7.28 36.30
C ASP A 968 40.28 8.54 37.19
N ASP A 969 41.40 9.28 37.20
CA ASP A 969 41.51 10.57 37.89
C ASP A 969 40.54 11.63 37.34
N LEU A 970 40.08 11.44 36.09
CA LEU A 970 39.24 12.34 35.32
C LEU A 970 37.75 11.94 35.39
N LEU A 971 37.41 10.89 36.15
CA LEU A 971 36.03 10.60 36.51
C LEU A 971 35.50 11.65 37.51
N TYR A 972 34.22 11.52 37.90
CA TYR A 972 33.63 12.41 38.89
C TYR A 972 34.35 12.28 40.25
N ASP A 973 34.98 13.37 40.67
CA ASP A 973 35.71 13.51 41.93
C ASP A 973 35.46 14.93 42.47
N SER A 974 35.32 15.06 43.80
CA SER A 974 35.12 16.34 44.47
C SER A 974 36.28 17.33 44.28
N LYS A 975 37.50 16.85 43.97
CA LYS A 975 38.66 17.71 43.67
C LYS A 975 38.42 18.68 42.51
N TRP A 976 37.61 18.28 41.53
CA TRP A 976 37.25 19.12 40.37
C TRP A 976 36.24 20.23 40.71
N LEU A 977 35.62 20.19 41.90
CA LEU A 977 34.72 21.23 42.42
C LEU A 977 35.44 22.27 43.30
N SER A 978 36.75 22.10 43.52
CA SER A 978 37.63 23.03 44.24
C SER A 978 38.04 24.22 43.35
N SER A 979 38.87 25.11 43.92
CA SER A 979 39.53 26.20 43.19
C SER A 979 40.57 25.65 42.20
N PRO A 980 40.74 26.23 41.00
CA PRO A 980 41.83 25.87 40.10
C PRO A 980 43.22 25.86 40.77
N THR A 981 43.47 26.73 41.76
CA THR A 981 44.71 26.75 42.56
C THR A 981 45.06 25.43 43.23
N THR A 982 44.11 24.51 43.47
CA THR A 982 44.37 23.24 44.15
C THR A 982 44.74 22.08 43.24
N PHE A 983 44.55 22.21 41.91
CA PHE A 983 44.78 21.11 40.96
C PHE A 983 45.54 21.53 39.70
N LEU A 984 45.56 22.81 39.33
CA LEU A 984 46.10 23.25 38.04
C LEU A 984 47.61 23.03 37.94
N SER A 985 48.37 23.35 38.99
CA SER A 985 49.84 23.14 39.04
C SER A 985 50.25 21.67 38.87
N ALA A 986 49.45 20.73 39.39
CA ALA A 986 49.70 19.30 39.26
C ALA A 986 49.31 18.74 37.88
N TYR A 987 48.14 19.11 37.35
CA TYR A 987 47.57 18.48 36.17
C TYR A 987 47.78 19.22 34.85
N TRP A 988 48.08 20.53 34.82
CA TRP A 988 48.10 21.33 33.58
C TRP A 988 49.03 20.76 32.49
N CYS A 989 50.31 20.57 32.82
CA CYS A 989 51.28 20.00 31.88
C CYS A 989 50.97 18.53 31.54
N GLN A 990 50.49 17.74 32.51
CA GLN A 990 50.17 16.32 32.32
C GLN A 990 48.99 16.12 31.36
N LEU A 991 47.92 16.93 31.51
CA LEU A 991 46.76 16.92 30.60
C LEU A 991 47.16 17.36 29.20
N HIS A 992 47.99 18.40 29.08
CA HIS A 992 48.51 18.84 27.80
C HIS A 992 49.35 17.75 27.12
N GLN A 993 50.24 17.08 27.86
CA GLN A 993 51.04 15.96 27.36
C GLN A 993 50.16 14.77 26.93
N ALA A 994 49.07 14.50 27.67
CA ALA A 994 48.14 13.42 27.36
C ALA A 994 47.42 13.64 26.02
N PHE A 995 46.81 14.82 25.82
CA PHE A 995 46.14 15.16 24.56
C PHE A 995 47.11 15.41 23.39
N GLN A 996 48.36 15.82 23.67
CA GLN A 996 49.43 15.90 22.67
C GLN A 996 49.88 14.52 22.18
N ASN A 997 49.97 13.53 23.07
CA ASN A 997 50.34 12.15 22.73
C ASN A 997 49.19 11.40 22.06
N ASN A 998 47.97 11.58 22.55
CA ASN A 998 46.77 10.94 22.03
C ASN A 998 45.55 11.87 22.18
N HIS A 999 45.14 12.48 21.07
CA HIS A 999 43.98 13.38 21.03
C HIS A 999 42.65 12.69 21.39
N THR A 1000 42.58 11.35 21.37
CA THR A 1000 41.40 10.57 21.78
C THR A 1000 41.57 9.85 23.13
N TRP A 1001 42.56 10.25 23.94
CA TRP A 1001 42.87 9.64 25.24
C TRP A 1001 41.65 9.53 26.17
N LEU A 1002 40.89 10.62 26.36
CA LEU A 1002 39.59 10.53 27.01
C LEU A 1002 38.51 10.25 25.96
N ASN A 1003 37.73 9.18 26.18
CA ASN A 1003 36.53 8.98 25.39
C ASN A 1003 35.52 10.14 25.61
N LYS A 1004 34.66 10.34 24.61
CA LYS A 1004 33.67 11.42 24.56
C LYS A 1004 32.86 11.59 25.85
N PHE A 1005 32.43 10.50 26.49
CA PHE A 1005 31.62 10.55 27.70
C PHE A 1005 32.45 10.90 28.94
N LYS A 1006 33.69 10.39 29.06
CA LYS A 1006 34.63 10.79 30.13
C LYS A 1006 34.93 12.30 30.05
N LEU A 1007 35.24 12.82 28.85
CA LEU A 1007 35.49 14.24 28.63
C LEU A 1007 34.28 15.11 29.03
N ILE A 1008 33.06 14.71 28.65
CA ILE A 1008 31.81 15.40 29.03
C ILE A 1008 31.65 15.47 30.55
N VAL A 1009 31.78 14.33 31.25
CA VAL A 1009 31.60 14.25 32.71
C VAL A 1009 32.63 15.10 33.44
N TRP A 1010 33.90 15.02 33.03
CA TRP A 1010 34.98 15.80 33.62
C TRP A 1010 34.76 17.31 33.47
N ILE A 1011 34.59 17.79 32.23
CA ILE A 1011 34.50 19.24 31.98
C ILE A 1011 33.21 19.85 32.55
N ALA A 1012 32.10 19.09 32.56
CA ALA A 1012 30.87 19.51 33.20
C ALA A 1012 31.03 19.61 34.73
N THR A 1013 31.80 18.71 35.35
CA THR A 1013 32.10 18.77 36.79
C THR A 1013 32.92 20.01 37.14
N VAL A 1014 33.99 20.30 36.38
CA VAL A 1014 34.79 21.54 36.55
C VAL A 1014 33.91 22.79 36.36
N ALA A 1015 33.03 22.80 35.37
CA ALA A 1015 32.13 23.92 35.09
C ALA A 1015 31.06 24.17 36.17
N TYR A 1016 30.65 23.11 36.87
CA TYR A 1016 29.70 23.14 37.98
C TYR A 1016 30.30 23.70 39.28
N SER A 1017 31.63 23.84 39.35
CA SER A 1017 32.35 24.36 40.53
C SER A 1017 31.78 25.69 41.05
N SER A 1018 31.81 25.85 42.38
CA SER A 1018 31.53 27.14 43.03
C SER A 1018 32.66 28.16 42.86
N LYS A 1019 33.87 27.68 42.52
CA LYS A 1019 35.09 28.43 42.22
C LYS A 1019 35.41 28.37 40.72
N TYR A 1020 34.35 28.34 39.90
CA TYR A 1020 34.45 28.25 38.45
C TYR A 1020 35.27 29.40 37.86
N ASP A 1021 36.23 29.04 37.02
CA ASP A 1021 36.97 29.97 36.18
C ASP A 1021 36.67 29.68 34.71
N GLN A 1022 36.12 30.68 34.03
CA GLN A 1022 35.69 30.56 32.64
C GLN A 1022 36.85 30.49 31.66
N GLN A 1023 37.93 31.24 31.88
CA GLN A 1023 39.09 31.23 30.99
C GLN A 1023 39.86 29.91 31.12
N ILE A 1024 40.03 29.41 32.35
CA ILE A 1024 40.70 28.13 32.61
C ILE A 1024 39.87 26.94 32.11
N THR A 1025 38.56 26.90 32.38
CA THR A 1025 37.71 25.80 31.89
C THR A 1025 37.64 25.78 30.36
N GLN A 1026 37.57 26.96 29.73
CA GLN A 1026 37.67 27.10 28.27
C GLN A 1026 39.02 26.56 27.76
N ALA A 1027 40.14 26.94 28.38
CA ALA A 1027 41.46 26.48 27.96
C ALA A 1027 41.65 24.95 28.11
N LEU A 1028 41.19 24.36 29.22
CA LEU A 1028 41.20 22.91 29.45
C LEU A 1028 40.40 22.16 28.37
N LEU A 1029 39.21 22.65 28.01
CA LEU A 1029 38.40 22.08 26.93
C LEU A 1029 39.08 22.28 25.56
N SER A 1030 39.72 23.43 25.34
CA SER A 1030 40.44 23.72 24.10
C SER A 1030 41.68 22.84 23.90
N ILE A 1031 42.41 22.48 24.96
CA ILE A 1031 43.50 21.49 24.92
C ILE A 1031 42.98 20.12 24.45
N ALA A 1032 41.78 19.73 24.90
CA ALA A 1032 41.16 18.46 24.51
C ALA A 1032 40.54 18.44 23.10
N LEU A 1033 40.12 19.60 22.56
CA LEU A 1033 39.36 19.69 21.29
C LEU A 1033 40.12 20.35 20.12
N SER A 1034 41.24 21.03 20.36
CA SER A 1034 41.99 21.77 19.33
C SER A 1034 43.41 21.23 19.18
N SER A 1035 43.67 20.58 18.05
CA SER A 1035 44.99 20.03 17.71
C SER A 1035 46.08 21.10 17.75
N SER A 1036 45.81 22.31 17.24
CA SER A 1036 46.76 23.43 17.24
C SER A 1036 47.17 23.90 18.64
N ILE A 1037 46.30 23.71 19.64
CA ILE A 1037 46.61 24.04 21.04
C ILE A 1037 47.37 22.88 21.68
N SER A 1038 46.91 21.64 21.54
CA SER A 1038 47.64 20.48 22.09
C SER A 1038 49.05 20.28 21.49
N THR A 1039 49.34 20.82 20.31
CA THR A 1039 50.68 20.77 19.70
C THR A 1039 51.72 21.72 20.30
N VAL A 1040 51.34 22.65 21.19
CA VAL A 1040 52.29 23.60 21.80
C VAL A 1040 53.39 22.85 22.58
N SER A 1041 54.64 23.31 22.43
CA SER A 1041 55.81 22.69 23.05
C SER A 1041 55.81 22.85 24.57
N LEU A 1042 55.81 21.74 25.30
CA LEU A 1042 55.90 21.75 26.77
C LEU A 1042 57.31 22.07 27.27
N PRO A 1043 57.45 22.68 28.47
CA PRO A 1043 58.74 23.00 29.07
C PRO A 1043 59.62 21.77 29.33
N SER A 1044 60.95 21.94 29.33
CA SER A 1044 61.92 20.84 29.28
C SER A 1044 62.50 20.39 30.63
N GLN A 1045 62.40 21.20 31.69
CA GLN A 1045 62.99 20.88 33.00
C GLN A 1045 62.14 19.91 33.82
N ILE A 1046 62.77 19.29 34.82
CA ILE A 1046 62.20 18.23 35.65
C ILE A 1046 61.09 18.75 36.59
N SER A 1047 61.21 19.98 37.05
CA SER A 1047 60.22 20.67 37.88
C SER A 1047 60.32 22.18 37.68
N TYR A 1048 59.22 22.89 37.91
CA TYR A 1048 59.19 24.36 37.90
C TYR A 1048 58.57 24.87 39.19
N ASP A 1049 59.30 25.76 39.87
CA ASP A 1049 58.76 26.56 40.97
C ASP A 1049 58.50 27.98 40.45
N LEU A 1050 57.21 28.30 40.25
CA LEU A 1050 56.79 29.61 39.76
C LEU A 1050 56.56 30.61 40.92
N SER A 1051 56.81 30.24 42.17
CA SER A 1051 56.77 31.18 43.30
C SER A 1051 57.99 32.11 43.34
N GLU A 1052 59.11 31.72 42.69
CA GLU A 1052 60.31 32.55 42.54
C GLU A 1052 60.13 33.74 41.58
N GLY A 1053 59.05 33.77 40.78
CA GLY A 1053 58.79 34.81 39.78
C GLY A 1053 59.45 34.57 38.42
N TYR A 1054 59.18 35.46 37.47
CA TYR A 1054 59.68 35.38 36.08
C TYR A 1054 60.64 36.54 35.71
N GLU A 1055 60.88 37.48 36.62
CA GLU A 1055 61.83 38.58 36.42
C GLU A 1055 63.22 38.22 36.98
N VAL A 1056 64.27 38.61 36.27
CA VAL A 1056 65.65 38.28 36.65
C VAL A 1056 66.10 39.16 37.82
N VAL A 1057 66.09 38.59 39.02
CA VAL A 1057 66.63 39.23 40.24
C VAL A 1057 68.15 39.32 40.15
N LYS A 1058 68.66 40.45 39.64
CA LYS A 1058 70.09 40.68 39.35
C LYS A 1058 71.03 40.40 40.53
N THR A 1059 70.59 40.61 41.77
CA THR A 1059 71.38 40.33 42.98
C THR A 1059 71.49 38.83 43.28
N LYS A 1060 70.40 38.07 43.12
CA LYS A 1060 70.39 36.60 43.28
C LYS A 1060 71.15 35.92 42.14
N LEU A 1061 70.98 36.42 40.91
CA LEU A 1061 71.78 36.00 39.76
C LEU A 1061 73.26 36.33 39.98
N GLY A 1062 73.58 37.53 40.47
CA GLY A 1062 74.93 37.94 40.87
C GLY A 1062 75.53 36.98 41.88
N SER A 1063 74.87 36.72 43.01
CA SER A 1063 75.39 35.77 44.00
C SER A 1063 75.57 34.34 43.48
N ILE A 1064 74.72 33.89 42.53
CA ILE A 1064 74.89 32.58 41.89
C ILE A 1064 76.11 32.60 40.96
N VAL A 1065 76.26 33.64 40.15
CA VAL A 1065 77.41 33.83 39.25
C VAL A 1065 78.72 33.97 40.04
N ASP A 1066 78.72 34.74 41.13
CA ASP A 1066 79.87 34.91 42.03
C ASP A 1066 80.20 33.60 42.76
N SER A 1067 79.20 32.81 43.18
CA SER A 1067 79.42 31.48 43.78
C SER A 1067 79.89 30.41 42.78
N ALA A 1068 79.68 30.66 41.48
CA ALA A 1068 80.17 29.85 40.37
C ALA A 1068 81.38 30.48 39.66
N ALA A 1069 81.89 31.61 40.18
CA ALA A 1069 83.07 32.28 39.63
C ALA A 1069 84.32 31.55 40.11
N LEU A 1070 84.99 30.90 39.16
CA LEU A 1070 86.30 30.29 39.38
C LEU A 1070 87.38 31.37 39.43
N SER A 1071 88.47 31.15 40.18
CA SER A 1071 89.66 32.00 40.07
C SER A 1071 90.14 32.00 38.61
N PHE A 1072 90.78 33.09 38.16
CA PHE A 1072 91.37 33.13 36.82
C PHE A 1072 92.25 31.88 36.56
N ASP A 1073 93.06 31.49 37.56
CA ASP A 1073 93.95 30.32 37.58
C ASP A 1073 93.23 28.98 37.35
N GLU A 1074 91.95 28.90 37.74
CA GLU A 1074 91.08 27.73 37.63
C GLU A 1074 90.24 27.73 36.33
N THR A 1075 90.28 28.82 35.55
CA THR A 1075 89.66 28.88 34.23
C THR A 1075 90.58 28.33 33.13
N PRO A 1076 90.03 27.85 32.00
CA PRO A 1076 90.82 27.53 30.81
C PRO A 1076 91.67 28.71 30.28
N ALA A 1077 91.37 29.95 30.68
CA ALA A 1077 92.10 31.14 30.23
C ALA A 1077 93.47 31.32 30.90
N ALA A 1078 93.69 30.81 32.12
CA ALA A 1078 95.02 30.85 32.76
C ALA A 1078 96.06 29.95 32.06
N HIS A 1079 95.61 29.01 31.22
CA HIS A 1079 96.46 28.13 30.44
C HIS A 1079 96.77 28.71 29.03
N LEU A 1080 96.29 29.92 28.72
CA LEU A 1080 96.62 30.62 27.49
C LEU A 1080 97.98 31.31 27.62
N ILE A 1081 98.98 30.75 26.92
CA ILE A 1081 100.32 31.33 26.79
C ILE A 1081 100.20 32.72 26.16
N ILE A 1082 100.70 33.75 26.86
CA ILE A 1082 100.70 35.13 26.39
C ILE A 1082 101.59 35.26 25.14
N GLN A 1083 100.98 35.31 23.96
CA GLN A 1083 101.63 35.87 22.77
C GLN A 1083 101.60 37.40 22.87
N VAL A 1084 102.79 37.98 23.06
CA VAL A 1084 102.98 39.44 23.05
C VAL A 1084 102.70 39.97 21.64
N GLY A 1085 101.61 40.74 21.48
CA GLY A 1085 101.21 41.29 20.19
C GLY A 1085 100.20 42.43 20.28
N ASN A 1086 100.71 43.65 20.45
CA ASN A 1086 100.08 44.95 20.12
C ASN A 1086 98.64 45.25 20.63
N LEU A 1087 98.60 45.99 21.74
CA LEU A 1087 97.89 47.27 21.96
C LEU A 1087 97.02 47.85 20.79
N PRO A 1088 95.91 48.58 21.07
CA PRO A 1088 95.87 49.58 22.14
C PRO A 1088 94.59 49.69 22.99
N SER A 1089 94.75 50.42 24.09
CA SER A 1089 93.73 50.93 25.00
C SER A 1089 92.91 52.10 24.46
N VAL A 1090 91.58 52.02 24.54
CA VAL A 1090 90.64 53.05 25.03
C VAL A 1090 89.47 52.26 25.63
N ALA A 1091 89.27 52.11 26.95
CA ALA A 1091 89.14 53.06 28.07
C ALA A 1091 87.72 53.65 28.23
N LEU A 1092 87.06 53.18 29.29
CA LEU A 1092 85.76 53.59 29.89
C LEU A 1092 84.48 53.26 29.10
#